data_AF-A0A2H4SBN6-F1
#
_entry.id   AF-A0A2H4SBN6-F1
#
_cell.length_a   1.000
_cell.length_b   1.000
_cell.length_c   1.000
_cell.angle_alpha   90.00
_cell.angle_beta   90.00
_cell.angle_gamma   90.00
#
_symmetry.space_group_name_H-M   'P 1'
#
loop_
_entity.id
_entity.type
_entity.pdbx_description
1 polymer ?
#
loop_
_entity_poly.entity_id
_entity_poly.type
_entity_poly.pdbx_seq_one_letter_code
_entity_poly.pdbx_strand_id
1 'polypeptide(L)'
;MDQEFLDHELMDDKNPSSCPLKALELPRLRRCAFDVSTLKFTGPINPVRTLLQERLDGGLDGYNWKIAFGDGGPFVLKVFWDQEPPTPPFYYALQRECQVAAVLQLMQAALTQDDPSLGPILVYRHPFDWVEGHENMLAFSDEWRRKGQPDCASTPLITITSMPRIRKCYGWIKITGDTLYQLPSLWRPPRLKIEKTSRQMERHMEYTALVYEYVEEGENDAAVIEESLNFFRDAGFSHTRISLARNWKKSVLIDMSDIIFSGGFGWKRCAYLSVNFIPGLDILSIKMPTLLEVLAEKSVAKDFNSTDSITGPNTDCKTDISVDDWRPWEDFTYDNIKHILKKELSRRYKGESEPQPLPLDLRVLKEDATQDALGRFPIPIVNYALNSSGGTEHFGRGSRCHADGIYVPDWSVVSQSHAGVIGEMLNMLPGDTKISSKWWSSMLEDDDRNFGEWKKVLDQIVTYMASCSARYGFIVTDTEVVALRIFRQYVSAGLAVYRPRRKRWSDATVRLSSDPVSTASSEEFQDNIALLWDFGVEYKAIPWSVYGPGILTGKLAQWALARMASYGDRDIEYSYPDLDTWRTQDTGYGIVHNTSGAKLEKPTKHTEIQQRDHFLHAAGGAGNDKEDLSSADRDASRSEVYESEALEEPELPQFSRAASAGLEYTAALPDAQAAEDQNAWMPVKVEKRGREYCYRDYKGNRKSSAKSDWEAVDGGYVFRGKRHVYFTKKLP
;
A
#
# COMPACT_ATOMS: atom_id res chain seq x y z
N MET A 1 3.10 -36.80 -21.23
CA MET A 1 1.71 -36.40 -20.93
C MET A 1 0.73 -37.08 -21.89
N ASP A 2 1.09 -38.28 -22.39
CA ASP A 2 0.36 -39.00 -23.44
C ASP A 2 -0.54 -40.11 -22.88
N GLN A 3 -0.87 -40.01 -21.59
CA GLN A 3 -1.72 -40.99 -20.93
C GLN A 3 -3.17 -40.73 -21.32
N GLU A 4 -3.82 -41.75 -21.88
CA GLU A 4 -5.25 -41.74 -22.17
C GLU A 4 -6.05 -41.47 -20.87
N PHE A 5 -6.85 -40.41 -20.87
CA PHE A 5 -7.60 -39.90 -19.70
C PHE A 5 -9.11 -39.79 -19.95
N LEU A 6 -9.58 -40.15 -21.15
CA LEU A 6 -10.99 -40.25 -21.50
C LEU A 6 -11.35 -41.73 -21.66
N ASP A 7 -12.52 -42.09 -21.14
CA ASP A 7 -13.13 -43.40 -21.29
C ASP A 7 -14.43 -43.25 -22.09
N HIS A 8 -14.60 -44.10 -23.11
CA HIS A 8 -15.74 -44.10 -24.01
C HIS A 8 -16.98 -44.79 -23.43
N GLU A 9 -16.85 -45.50 -22.32
CA GLU A 9 -17.99 -46.05 -21.59
C GLU A 9 -18.89 -44.95 -21.03
N LEU A 10 -20.19 -45.24 -20.92
CA LEU A 10 -21.16 -44.31 -20.37
C LEU A 10 -21.05 -44.23 -18.85
N MET A 11 -21.16 -43.01 -18.34
CA MET A 11 -21.28 -42.71 -16.92
C MET A 11 -22.75 -42.76 -16.52
N ASP A 12 -23.29 -43.96 -16.29
CA ASP A 12 -24.65 -44.19 -15.82
C ASP A 12 -24.71 -45.02 -14.53
N ASP A 13 -25.87 -45.02 -13.89
CA ASP A 13 -26.10 -45.76 -12.63
C ASP A 13 -26.17 -47.29 -12.84
N LYS A 14 -26.13 -47.77 -14.10
CA LYS A 14 -26.25 -49.20 -14.44
C LYS A 14 -24.92 -49.94 -14.38
N ASN A 15 -23.81 -49.20 -14.48
CA ASN A 15 -22.45 -49.71 -14.28
C ASN A 15 -21.84 -49.03 -13.04
N PRO A 16 -22.21 -49.47 -11.82
CA PRO A 16 -21.61 -48.95 -10.60
C PRO A 16 -20.11 -49.21 -10.64
N SER A 17 -19.34 -48.18 -10.33
CA SER A 17 -17.88 -48.26 -10.36
C SER A 17 -17.41 -49.13 -9.20
N SER A 18 -16.82 -50.29 -9.46
CA SER A 18 -15.82 -50.82 -8.52
C SER A 18 -14.65 -49.84 -8.44
N CYS A 19 -13.84 -49.91 -7.39
CA CYS A 19 -12.61 -49.10 -7.29
C CYS A 19 -11.36 -49.97 -7.47
N PRO A 20 -11.09 -50.51 -8.67
CA PRO A 20 -9.91 -51.33 -8.89
C PRO A 20 -8.65 -50.44 -8.88
N LEU A 21 -7.56 -50.96 -8.34
CA LEU A 21 -6.28 -50.27 -8.22
C LEU A 21 -5.83 -49.64 -9.54
N LYS A 22 -5.96 -50.40 -10.63
CA LYS A 22 -5.57 -49.97 -11.97
C LYS A 22 -6.35 -48.72 -12.45
N ALA A 23 -7.60 -48.55 -12.02
CA ALA A 23 -8.38 -47.37 -12.37
C ALA A 23 -7.93 -46.11 -11.59
N LEU A 24 -7.42 -46.27 -10.36
CA LEU A 24 -6.82 -45.17 -9.60
C LEU A 24 -5.42 -44.80 -10.11
N GLU A 25 -4.63 -45.78 -10.58
CA GLU A 25 -3.32 -45.54 -11.19
C GLU A 25 -3.44 -44.83 -12.55
N LEU A 26 -4.44 -45.20 -13.34
CA LEU A 26 -4.70 -44.64 -14.67
C LEU A 26 -6.13 -44.08 -14.76
N PRO A 27 -6.44 -42.97 -14.07
CA PRO A 27 -7.80 -42.45 -13.99
C PRO A 27 -8.27 -41.93 -15.36
N ARG A 28 -9.44 -42.41 -15.78
CA ARG A 28 -10.10 -42.03 -17.03
C ARG A 28 -11.53 -41.62 -16.76
N LEU A 29 -11.93 -40.47 -17.29
CA LEU A 29 -13.29 -39.98 -17.12
C LEU A 29 -14.22 -40.62 -18.15
N ARG A 30 -15.30 -41.25 -17.70
CA ARG A 30 -16.35 -41.82 -18.56
C ARG A 30 -17.14 -40.74 -19.31
N ARG A 31 -17.74 -41.13 -20.43
CA ARG A 31 -18.56 -40.26 -21.28
C ARG A 31 -19.90 -39.96 -20.63
N CYS A 32 -20.41 -38.75 -20.82
CA CYS A 32 -21.71 -38.38 -20.29
C CYS A 32 -22.84 -39.22 -20.88
N ALA A 33 -23.75 -39.67 -20.03
CA ALA A 33 -24.91 -40.48 -20.42
C ALA A 33 -26.09 -39.66 -20.97
N PHE A 34 -26.05 -38.32 -20.86
CA PHE A 34 -27.10 -37.46 -21.40
C PHE A 34 -27.10 -37.45 -22.93
N ASP A 35 -28.29 -37.37 -23.53
CA ASP A 35 -28.44 -37.27 -24.98
C ASP A 35 -28.03 -35.88 -25.47
N VAL A 36 -26.82 -35.81 -26.03
CA VAL A 36 -26.23 -34.58 -26.58
C VAL A 36 -27.08 -33.93 -27.66
N SER A 37 -27.93 -34.69 -28.37
CA SER A 37 -28.85 -34.12 -29.37
C SER A 37 -29.93 -33.22 -28.75
N THR A 38 -30.22 -33.40 -27.47
CA THR A 38 -31.19 -32.61 -26.71
C THR A 38 -30.58 -31.42 -25.97
N LEU A 39 -29.26 -31.21 -26.10
CA LEU A 39 -28.51 -30.15 -25.45
C LEU A 39 -29.03 -28.76 -25.87
N LYS A 40 -29.37 -27.93 -24.89
CA LYS A 40 -29.77 -26.54 -25.09
C LYS A 40 -28.97 -25.63 -24.18
N PHE A 41 -28.44 -24.54 -24.73
CA PHE A 41 -27.85 -23.46 -23.94
C PHE A 41 -28.96 -22.60 -23.36
N THR A 42 -29.00 -22.50 -22.04
CA THR A 42 -30.03 -21.75 -21.30
C THR A 42 -29.55 -20.36 -20.89
N GLY A 43 -28.24 -20.13 -20.89
CA GLY A 43 -27.66 -18.79 -20.72
C GLY A 43 -26.22 -18.79 -20.20
N PRO A 44 -25.65 -17.61 -19.95
CA PRO A 44 -24.38 -17.46 -19.25
C PRO A 44 -24.49 -17.93 -17.79
N ILE A 45 -23.35 -18.27 -17.17
CA ILE A 45 -23.30 -18.60 -15.73
C ILE A 45 -23.65 -17.34 -14.93
N ASN A 46 -22.99 -16.23 -15.25
CA ASN A 46 -23.24 -14.92 -14.67
C ASN A 46 -24.01 -14.03 -15.67
N PRO A 47 -25.24 -13.59 -15.35
CA PRO A 47 -26.01 -12.74 -16.24
C PRO A 47 -25.33 -11.37 -16.42
N VAL A 48 -24.92 -11.06 -17.65
CA VAL A 48 -24.30 -9.78 -18.03
C VAL A 48 -25.35 -8.66 -17.96
N ARG A 49 -25.17 -7.66 -17.07
CA ARG A 49 -26.09 -6.51 -16.99
C ARG A 49 -25.72 -5.37 -17.94
N THR A 50 -24.43 -5.22 -18.29
CA THR A 50 -23.94 -4.20 -19.24
C THR A 50 -22.71 -4.69 -20.01
N LEU A 51 -22.42 -4.08 -21.17
CA LEU A 51 -21.21 -4.35 -21.97
C LEU A 51 -19.88 -4.00 -21.25
N LEU A 52 -19.95 -3.24 -20.16
CA LEU A 52 -18.79 -2.79 -19.36
C LEU A 52 -18.48 -3.72 -18.18
N GLN A 53 -19.34 -4.71 -17.91
CA GLN A 53 -19.10 -5.67 -16.83
C GLN A 53 -18.15 -6.77 -17.33
N GLU A 54 -17.09 -7.05 -16.58
CA GLU A 54 -16.13 -8.11 -16.94
C GLU A 54 -16.85 -9.46 -17.10
N ARG A 55 -16.64 -10.12 -18.23
CA ARG A 55 -17.19 -11.45 -18.52
C ARG A 55 -16.43 -12.48 -17.69
N LEU A 56 -17.00 -12.89 -16.55
CA LEU A 56 -16.36 -13.79 -15.58
C LEU A 56 -16.69 -15.29 -15.79
N ASP A 57 -17.34 -15.66 -16.88
CA ASP A 57 -17.75 -17.06 -17.14
C ASP A 57 -16.61 -17.94 -17.69
N GLY A 58 -15.47 -17.34 -18.03
CA GLY A 58 -14.27 -18.03 -18.47
C GLY A 58 -13.01 -17.59 -17.74
N GLY A 59 -12.03 -18.48 -17.72
CA GLY A 59 -10.73 -18.28 -17.06
C GLY A 59 -9.59 -18.88 -17.86
N LEU A 60 -8.50 -19.22 -17.18
CA LEU A 60 -7.28 -19.76 -17.80
C LEU A 60 -7.53 -21.09 -18.54
N ASP A 61 -8.41 -21.94 -18.01
CA ASP A 61 -8.61 -23.32 -18.47
C ASP A 61 -9.68 -23.46 -19.56
N GLY A 62 -10.75 -22.67 -19.45
CA GLY A 62 -11.91 -22.80 -20.32
C GLY A 62 -12.99 -21.76 -20.06
N TYR A 63 -14.14 -21.97 -20.69
CA TYR A 63 -15.32 -21.13 -20.58
C TYR A 63 -16.56 -21.97 -20.21
N ASN A 64 -17.47 -21.40 -19.43
CA ASN A 64 -18.61 -22.09 -18.86
C ASN A 64 -19.95 -21.53 -19.34
N TRP A 65 -20.95 -22.40 -19.51
CA TRP A 65 -22.33 -22.02 -19.81
C TRP A 65 -23.34 -22.79 -18.96
N LYS A 66 -24.51 -22.19 -18.72
CA LYS A 66 -25.69 -22.94 -18.26
C LYS A 66 -26.31 -23.67 -19.44
N ILE A 67 -26.59 -24.95 -19.24
CA ILE A 67 -27.19 -25.81 -20.24
C ILE A 67 -28.33 -26.65 -19.64
N ALA A 68 -29.13 -27.25 -20.49
CA ALA A 68 -30.16 -28.23 -20.17
C ALA A 68 -30.13 -29.37 -21.20
N PHE A 69 -30.61 -30.55 -20.82
CA PHE A 69 -30.81 -31.69 -21.70
C PHE A 69 -32.29 -32.09 -21.65
N GLY A 70 -33.01 -31.92 -22.76
CA GLY A 70 -34.46 -32.09 -22.77
C GLY A 70 -35.14 -31.13 -21.78
N ASP A 71 -35.89 -31.68 -20.82
CA ASP A 71 -36.54 -30.95 -19.72
C ASP A 71 -35.71 -30.97 -18.41
N GLY A 72 -34.52 -31.60 -18.42
CA GLY A 72 -33.63 -31.68 -17.27
C GLY A 72 -32.60 -30.54 -17.24
N GLY A 73 -32.42 -29.92 -16.06
CA GLY A 73 -31.43 -28.88 -15.82
C GLY A 73 -31.82 -27.93 -14.68
N PRO A 74 -31.01 -26.87 -14.42
CA PRO A 74 -29.82 -26.48 -15.17
C PRO A 74 -28.56 -27.32 -14.83
N PHE A 75 -27.66 -27.45 -15.80
CA PHE A 75 -26.30 -27.99 -15.65
C PHE A 75 -25.28 -26.96 -16.13
N VAL A 76 -23.99 -27.26 -15.95
CA VAL A 76 -22.88 -26.45 -16.47
C VAL A 76 -22.10 -27.23 -17.52
N LEU A 77 -21.85 -26.56 -18.64
CA LEU A 77 -20.92 -27.02 -19.67
C LEU A 77 -19.61 -26.25 -19.54
N LYS A 78 -18.51 -26.91 -19.17
CA LYS A 78 -17.15 -26.33 -19.21
C LYS A 78 -16.45 -26.79 -20.48
N VAL A 79 -16.10 -25.86 -21.36
CA VAL A 79 -15.38 -26.13 -22.61
C VAL A 79 -13.95 -25.60 -22.48
N PHE A 80 -12.95 -26.44 -22.75
CA PHE A 80 -11.53 -26.12 -22.57
C PHE A 80 -10.95 -25.45 -23.80
N TRP A 81 -10.06 -24.47 -23.60
CA TRP A 81 -9.39 -23.79 -24.72
C TRP A 81 -8.46 -24.72 -25.49
N ASP A 82 -7.65 -25.48 -24.76
CA ASP A 82 -6.62 -26.36 -25.31
C ASP A 82 -7.18 -27.78 -25.45
N GLN A 83 -7.15 -28.32 -26.67
CA GLN A 83 -7.63 -29.68 -26.99
C GLN A 83 -6.50 -30.69 -27.20
N GLU A 84 -5.26 -30.21 -27.19
CA GLU A 84 -4.06 -31.03 -27.30
C GLU A 84 -3.09 -30.67 -26.16
N PRO A 85 -2.26 -31.62 -25.70
CA PRO A 85 -1.23 -31.34 -24.71
C PRO A 85 -0.25 -30.27 -25.22
N PRO A 86 0.16 -29.31 -24.36
CA PRO A 86 1.11 -28.29 -24.78
C PRO A 86 2.51 -28.86 -25.02
N THR A 87 3.29 -28.19 -25.88
CA THR A 87 4.71 -28.50 -26.15
C THR A 87 5.59 -27.30 -25.77
N PRO A 88 6.59 -27.46 -24.87
CA PRO A 88 6.96 -28.67 -24.12
C PRO A 88 5.87 -29.11 -23.14
N PRO A 89 5.89 -30.36 -22.65
CA PRO A 89 4.87 -30.86 -21.74
C PRO A 89 4.84 -30.06 -20.42
N PHE A 90 3.76 -29.29 -20.22
CA PHE A 90 3.40 -28.64 -18.95
C PHE A 90 1.89 -28.78 -18.65
N TYR A 91 1.40 -28.10 -17.62
CA TYR A 91 -0.01 -28.05 -17.21
C TYR A 91 -1.01 -28.13 -18.39
N TYR A 92 -1.80 -29.20 -18.42
CA TYR A 92 -2.87 -29.44 -19.38
C TYR A 92 -4.21 -29.57 -18.65
N ALA A 93 -5.02 -28.50 -18.71
CA ALA A 93 -6.24 -28.35 -17.91
C ALA A 93 -7.27 -29.47 -18.13
N LEU A 94 -7.54 -29.80 -19.40
CA LEU A 94 -8.51 -30.85 -19.75
C LEU A 94 -8.13 -32.20 -19.13
N GLN A 95 -6.86 -32.61 -19.26
CA GLN A 95 -6.38 -33.87 -18.67
C GLN A 95 -6.48 -33.84 -17.14
N ARG A 96 -6.01 -32.76 -16.49
CA ARG A 96 -6.07 -32.64 -15.04
C ARG A 96 -7.49 -32.81 -14.53
N GLU A 97 -8.41 -32.05 -15.09
CA GLU A 97 -9.78 -31.99 -14.60
C GLU A 97 -10.53 -33.30 -14.82
N CYS A 98 -10.31 -33.96 -15.96
CA CYS A 98 -10.84 -35.29 -16.21
C CYS A 98 -10.32 -36.32 -15.19
N GLN A 99 -9.01 -36.32 -14.91
CA GLN A 99 -8.40 -37.27 -13.99
C GLN A 99 -8.88 -37.04 -12.54
N VAL A 100 -8.95 -35.78 -12.09
CA VAL A 100 -9.48 -35.44 -10.77
C VAL A 100 -10.93 -35.91 -10.63
N ALA A 101 -11.78 -35.60 -11.61
CA ALA A 101 -13.18 -36.03 -11.58
C ALA A 101 -13.31 -37.57 -11.55
N ALA A 102 -12.48 -38.29 -12.31
CA ALA A 102 -12.46 -39.74 -12.32
C ALA A 102 -12.02 -40.33 -10.97
N VAL A 103 -10.95 -39.80 -10.35
CA VAL A 103 -10.49 -40.24 -9.03
C VAL A 103 -11.56 -40.02 -7.97
N LEU A 104 -12.20 -38.85 -7.94
CA LEU A 104 -13.27 -38.55 -6.98
C LEU A 104 -14.47 -39.48 -7.15
N GLN A 105 -14.82 -39.87 -8.39
CA GLN A 105 -15.87 -40.86 -8.65
C GLN A 105 -15.50 -42.25 -8.14
N LEU A 106 -14.26 -42.67 -8.35
CA LEU A 106 -13.75 -43.95 -7.84
C LEU A 106 -13.75 -43.98 -6.30
N MET A 107 -13.33 -42.89 -5.65
CA MET A 107 -13.36 -42.76 -4.19
C MET A 107 -14.79 -42.74 -3.64
N GLN A 108 -15.69 -42.02 -4.29
CA GLN A 108 -17.11 -42.01 -3.92
C GLN A 108 -17.72 -43.41 -4.00
N ALA A 109 -17.39 -44.17 -5.05
CA ALA A 109 -17.89 -45.52 -5.24
C ALA A 109 -17.32 -46.50 -4.22
N ALA A 110 -16.03 -46.39 -3.88
CA ALA A 110 -15.40 -47.18 -2.82
C ALA A 110 -16.09 -46.97 -1.46
N LEU A 111 -16.52 -45.73 -1.16
CA LEU A 111 -17.20 -45.37 0.09
C LEU A 111 -18.67 -45.80 0.14
N THR A 112 -19.34 -45.94 -1.01
CA THR A 112 -20.74 -46.41 -1.08
C THR A 112 -20.84 -47.92 -1.30
N GLN A 113 -19.72 -48.61 -1.49
CA GLN A 113 -19.69 -50.05 -1.71
C GLN A 113 -19.95 -50.80 -0.40
N ASP A 114 -21.02 -51.57 -0.38
CA ASP A 114 -21.40 -52.46 0.72
C ASP A 114 -20.94 -53.90 0.40
N ASP A 115 -19.63 -54.13 0.51
CA ASP A 115 -19.01 -55.46 0.34
C ASP A 115 -18.27 -55.85 1.63
N PRO A 116 -18.79 -56.81 2.42
CA PRO A 116 -18.19 -57.21 3.69
C PRO A 116 -16.85 -57.94 3.52
N SER A 117 -16.46 -58.32 2.30
CA SER A 117 -15.14 -58.90 2.00
C SER A 117 -14.02 -57.85 1.91
N LEU A 118 -14.35 -56.57 1.84
CA LEU A 118 -13.40 -55.47 1.80
C LEU A 118 -13.14 -54.90 3.20
N GLY A 119 -11.87 -54.66 3.52
CA GLY A 119 -11.48 -53.95 4.73
C GLY A 119 -11.86 -52.45 4.70
N PRO A 120 -11.64 -51.74 5.83
CA PRO A 120 -11.85 -50.29 5.90
C PRO A 120 -10.86 -49.54 5.01
N ILE A 121 -11.20 -48.31 4.63
CA ILE A 121 -10.29 -47.38 3.95
C ILE A 121 -9.41 -46.73 5.03
N LEU A 122 -8.14 -47.14 5.08
CA LEU A 122 -7.17 -46.68 6.08
C LEU A 122 -6.15 -45.75 5.41
N VAL A 123 -6.02 -44.53 5.94
CA VAL A 123 -5.13 -43.50 5.39
C VAL A 123 -4.26 -42.89 6.46
N TYR A 124 -3.09 -42.38 6.09
CA TYR A 124 -2.29 -41.51 6.95
C TYR A 124 -3.00 -40.18 7.14
N ARG A 125 -3.19 -39.78 8.40
CA ARG A 125 -3.70 -38.45 8.71
C ARG A 125 -2.58 -37.43 8.46
N HIS A 126 -2.88 -36.35 7.73
CA HIS A 126 -1.88 -35.32 7.37
C HIS A 126 -0.63 -35.90 6.68
N PRO A 127 -0.76 -36.53 5.50
CA PRO A 127 0.37 -37.17 4.82
C PRO A 127 1.51 -36.17 4.58
N PHE A 128 2.73 -36.58 4.93
CA PHE A 128 3.92 -35.72 4.99
C PHE A 128 4.64 -35.57 3.66
N ASP A 129 4.55 -36.59 2.81
CA ASP A 129 5.21 -36.64 1.52
C ASP A 129 4.34 -37.25 0.41
N TRP A 130 4.92 -37.35 -0.78
CA TRP A 130 4.24 -37.92 -1.94
C TRP A 130 3.91 -39.39 -1.77
N VAL A 131 4.74 -40.16 -1.06
CA VAL A 131 4.54 -41.59 -0.87
C VAL A 131 3.30 -41.81 -0.01
N GLU A 132 3.21 -41.16 1.14
CA GLU A 132 2.03 -41.27 2.02
C GLU A 132 0.75 -40.76 1.33
N GLY A 133 0.83 -39.62 0.61
CA GLY A 133 -0.31 -39.11 -0.15
C GLY A 133 -0.73 -40.04 -1.30
N HIS A 134 0.23 -40.72 -1.93
CA HIS A 134 -0.07 -41.72 -2.94
C HIS A 134 -0.70 -42.97 -2.34
N GLU A 135 -0.16 -43.51 -1.25
CA GLU A 135 -0.73 -44.63 -0.50
C GLU A 135 -2.16 -44.31 -0.02
N ASN A 136 -2.41 -43.10 0.47
CA ASN A 136 -3.76 -42.66 0.84
C ASN A 136 -4.75 -42.72 -0.32
N MET A 137 -4.34 -42.30 -1.52
CA MET A 137 -5.18 -42.41 -2.71
C MET A 137 -5.44 -43.87 -3.07
N LEU A 138 -4.42 -44.72 -3.02
CA LEU A 138 -4.55 -46.14 -3.35
C LEU A 138 -5.35 -46.92 -2.30
N ALA A 139 -5.42 -46.44 -1.05
CA ALA A 139 -6.19 -47.06 0.02
C ALA A 139 -7.70 -47.14 -0.25
N PHE A 140 -8.21 -46.36 -1.21
CA PHE A 140 -9.59 -46.46 -1.68
C PHE A 140 -9.82 -47.68 -2.59
N SER A 141 -8.77 -48.33 -3.09
CA SER A 141 -8.90 -49.47 -4.00
C SER A 141 -9.31 -50.75 -3.30
N ASP A 142 -10.07 -51.60 -3.99
CA ASP A 142 -10.52 -52.89 -3.46
C ASP A 142 -9.35 -53.78 -3.05
N GLU A 143 -8.26 -53.78 -3.82
CA GLU A 143 -7.04 -54.56 -3.57
C GLU A 143 -6.31 -54.09 -2.32
N TRP A 144 -6.20 -52.79 -2.08
CA TRP A 144 -5.59 -52.25 -0.86
C TRP A 144 -6.44 -52.55 0.37
N ARG A 145 -7.76 -52.38 0.25
CA ARG A 145 -8.72 -52.70 1.32
C ARG A 145 -8.67 -54.18 1.71
N ARG A 146 -8.46 -55.10 0.76
CA ARG A 146 -8.29 -56.54 1.04
C ARG A 146 -6.94 -56.87 1.70
N LYS A 147 -5.88 -56.13 1.38
CA LYS A 147 -4.55 -56.34 1.99
C LYS A 147 -4.53 -55.98 3.48
N GLY A 148 -5.36 -55.03 3.91
CA GLY A 148 -5.41 -54.58 5.31
C GLY A 148 -4.27 -53.62 5.67
N GLN A 149 -4.00 -53.47 6.96
CA GLN A 149 -2.99 -52.53 7.47
C GLN A 149 -1.58 -52.91 6.99
N PRO A 150 -0.74 -51.95 6.54
CA PRO A 150 0.66 -52.22 6.24
C PRO A 150 1.41 -52.69 7.49
N ASP A 151 2.14 -53.80 7.42
CA ASP A 151 2.89 -54.41 8.53
C ASP A 151 3.93 -53.46 9.20
N CYS A 152 4.25 -52.32 8.57
CA CYS A 152 5.29 -51.38 8.99
C CYS A 152 4.82 -49.91 9.08
N ALA A 153 3.53 -49.66 9.34
CA ALA A 153 3.03 -48.29 9.49
C ALA A 153 3.61 -47.62 10.77
N SER A 154 4.59 -46.73 10.59
CA SER A 154 5.21 -45.96 11.69
C SER A 154 4.32 -44.82 12.22
N THR A 155 3.29 -44.44 11.46
CA THR A 155 2.38 -43.33 11.72
C THR A 155 0.94 -43.85 11.93
N PRO A 156 0.15 -43.28 12.86
CA PRO A 156 -1.23 -43.73 13.10
C PRO A 156 -2.12 -43.50 11.87
N LEU A 157 -2.75 -44.58 11.39
CA LEU A 157 -3.76 -44.55 10.33
C LEU A 157 -5.13 -44.17 10.89
N ILE A 158 -5.93 -43.47 10.08
CA ILE A 158 -7.33 -43.16 10.36
C ILE A 158 -8.24 -43.83 9.35
N THR A 159 -9.47 -44.10 9.74
CA THR A 159 -10.50 -44.62 8.82
C THR A 159 -11.26 -43.48 8.18
N ILE A 160 -11.39 -43.49 6.85
CA ILE A 160 -12.33 -42.62 6.12
C ILE A 160 -13.63 -43.39 5.90
N THR A 161 -14.74 -42.85 6.39
CA THR A 161 -16.06 -43.46 6.28
C THR A 161 -17.05 -42.64 5.45
N SER A 162 -16.70 -41.41 5.09
CA SER A 162 -17.57 -40.50 4.36
C SER A 162 -16.78 -39.58 3.45
N MET A 163 -17.44 -39.12 2.38
CA MET A 163 -16.95 -38.10 1.48
C MET A 163 -17.78 -36.82 1.68
N PRO A 164 -17.16 -35.64 1.74
CA PRO A 164 -17.88 -34.38 1.78
C PRO A 164 -18.60 -34.13 0.45
N ARG A 165 -19.50 -33.14 0.42
CA ARG A 165 -20.26 -32.81 -0.80
C ARG A 165 -19.32 -32.32 -1.91
N ILE A 166 -19.12 -33.16 -2.92
CA ILE A 166 -18.40 -32.81 -4.14
C ILE A 166 -19.39 -32.45 -5.25
N ARG A 167 -19.04 -31.47 -6.08
CA ARG A 167 -19.82 -31.12 -7.28
C ARG A 167 -19.92 -32.33 -8.20
N LYS A 168 -21.13 -32.76 -8.53
CA LYS A 168 -21.30 -33.93 -9.40
C LYS A 168 -20.80 -33.64 -10.82
N CYS A 169 -19.86 -34.46 -11.29
CA CYS A 169 -19.46 -34.54 -12.69
C CYS A 169 -20.30 -35.63 -13.38
N TYR A 170 -20.90 -35.30 -14.52
CA TYR A 170 -21.69 -36.22 -15.33
C TYR A 170 -20.91 -36.81 -16.50
N GLY A 171 -19.61 -36.50 -16.61
CA GLY A 171 -18.72 -37.02 -17.67
C GLY A 171 -18.46 -36.03 -18.79
N TRP A 172 -17.71 -36.49 -19.79
CA TRP A 172 -17.31 -35.68 -20.94
C TRP A 172 -18.25 -35.84 -22.14
N ILE A 173 -18.33 -34.79 -22.97
CA ILE A 173 -19.02 -34.78 -24.27
C ILE A 173 -18.15 -34.09 -25.33
N LYS A 174 -18.52 -34.25 -26.60
CA LYS A 174 -17.99 -33.46 -27.72
C LYS A 174 -18.99 -32.40 -28.15
N ILE A 175 -18.49 -31.21 -28.45
CA ILE A 175 -19.27 -30.10 -29.01
C ILE A 175 -18.48 -29.42 -30.11
N THR A 176 -19.13 -28.99 -31.19
CA THR A 176 -18.45 -28.27 -32.26
C THR A 176 -18.38 -26.78 -31.96
N GLY A 177 -17.32 -26.12 -32.43
CA GLY A 177 -17.21 -24.68 -32.39
C GLY A 177 -18.39 -24.00 -33.08
N ASP A 178 -18.93 -24.57 -34.17
CA ASP A 178 -20.10 -24.01 -34.85
C ASP A 178 -21.30 -23.88 -33.92
N THR A 179 -21.57 -24.88 -33.06
CA THR A 179 -22.62 -24.78 -32.03
C THR A 179 -22.38 -23.58 -31.09
N LEU A 180 -21.14 -23.32 -30.68
CA LEU A 180 -20.79 -22.17 -29.83
C LEU A 180 -20.94 -20.82 -30.56
N TYR A 181 -20.72 -20.79 -31.87
CA TYR A 181 -20.89 -19.59 -32.70
C TYR A 181 -22.35 -19.29 -33.06
N GLN A 182 -23.24 -20.28 -32.99
CA GLN A 182 -24.69 -20.08 -33.14
C GLN A 182 -25.32 -19.40 -31.92
N LEU A 183 -24.62 -19.31 -30.78
CA LEU A 183 -25.11 -18.62 -29.58
C LEU A 183 -25.32 -17.12 -29.83
N PRO A 184 -26.24 -16.48 -29.07
CA PRO A 184 -26.37 -15.02 -29.03
C PRO A 184 -25.01 -14.36 -28.78
N SER A 185 -24.76 -13.22 -29.42
CA SER A 185 -23.46 -12.52 -29.37
C SER A 185 -22.97 -12.21 -27.94
N LEU A 186 -23.91 -11.97 -27.01
CA LEU A 186 -23.61 -11.74 -25.60
C LEU A 186 -23.16 -13.01 -24.85
N TRP A 187 -23.49 -14.20 -25.34
CA TRP A 187 -23.16 -15.48 -24.73
C TRP A 187 -21.93 -16.15 -25.37
N ARG A 188 -21.48 -15.64 -26.52
CA ARG A 188 -20.29 -16.14 -27.21
C ARG A 188 -19.04 -15.91 -26.35
N PRO A 189 -18.10 -16.88 -26.33
CA PRO A 189 -16.86 -16.70 -25.61
C PRO A 189 -16.08 -15.54 -26.24
N PRO A 190 -15.65 -14.53 -25.46
CA PRO A 190 -14.81 -13.46 -26.00
C PRO A 190 -13.41 -14.00 -26.34
N ARG A 191 -12.67 -13.27 -27.17
CA ARG A 191 -11.21 -13.43 -27.22
C ARG A 191 -10.65 -12.92 -25.89
N LEU A 192 -9.98 -13.78 -25.14
CA LEU A 192 -9.39 -13.44 -23.86
C LEU A 192 -7.88 -13.36 -24.00
N LYS A 193 -7.29 -12.25 -23.55
CA LYS A 193 -5.84 -12.17 -23.35
C LYS A 193 -5.58 -12.41 -21.88
N ILE A 194 -5.16 -13.63 -21.55
CA ILE A 194 -4.83 -14.03 -20.18
C ILE A 194 -3.31 -14.13 -20.12
N GLU A 195 -2.69 -13.27 -19.31
CA GLU A 195 -1.24 -13.10 -19.23
C GLU A 195 -0.61 -12.79 -20.61
N LYS A 196 0.29 -13.66 -21.09
CA LYS A 196 0.97 -13.55 -22.39
C LYS A 196 0.24 -14.32 -23.50
N THR A 197 -0.86 -15.00 -23.21
CA THR A 197 -1.51 -15.92 -24.14
C THR A 197 -2.89 -15.40 -24.56
N SER A 198 -3.14 -15.41 -25.87
CA SER A 198 -4.48 -15.12 -26.42
C SER A 198 -5.26 -16.42 -26.57
N ARG A 199 -6.44 -16.49 -25.97
CA ARG A 199 -7.35 -17.64 -26.02
C ARG A 199 -8.61 -17.29 -26.81
N GLN A 200 -9.01 -18.19 -27.72
CA GLN A 200 -10.24 -18.07 -28.50
C GLN A 200 -10.76 -19.48 -28.86
N MET A 201 -12.08 -19.63 -28.96
CA MET A 201 -12.67 -20.81 -29.59
C MET A 201 -12.73 -20.60 -31.11
N GLU A 202 -12.55 -21.67 -31.88
CA GLU A 202 -12.53 -21.68 -33.33
C GLU A 202 -13.75 -22.43 -33.87
N ARG A 203 -14.36 -21.89 -34.93
CA ARG A 203 -15.65 -22.38 -35.45
C ARG A 203 -15.60 -23.81 -35.97
N HIS A 204 -14.47 -24.22 -36.55
CA HIS A 204 -14.33 -25.50 -37.25
C HIS A 204 -13.74 -26.62 -36.37
N MET A 205 -13.42 -26.30 -35.11
CA MET A 205 -12.81 -27.24 -34.18
C MET A 205 -13.88 -28.02 -33.40
N GLU A 206 -13.59 -29.26 -33.06
CA GLU A 206 -14.36 -30.04 -32.10
C GLU A 206 -13.72 -29.94 -30.72
N TYR A 207 -14.52 -29.60 -29.71
CA TYR A 207 -14.10 -29.41 -28.34
C TYR A 207 -14.60 -30.55 -27.45
N THR A 208 -13.72 -31.02 -26.58
CA THR A 208 -14.07 -31.83 -25.42
C THR A 208 -14.54 -30.90 -24.31
N ALA A 209 -15.71 -31.21 -23.76
CA ALA A 209 -16.34 -30.44 -22.70
C ALA A 209 -16.79 -31.34 -21.56
N LEU A 210 -16.84 -30.79 -20.35
CA LEU A 210 -17.33 -31.48 -19.16
C LEU A 210 -18.70 -30.97 -18.75
N VAL A 211 -19.57 -31.91 -18.38
CA VAL A 211 -20.91 -31.61 -17.86
C VAL A 211 -20.88 -31.76 -16.34
N TYR A 212 -21.29 -30.71 -15.65
CA TYR A 212 -21.33 -30.67 -14.19
C TYR A 212 -22.69 -30.24 -13.66
N GLU A 213 -22.96 -30.60 -12.42
CA GLU A 213 -23.99 -29.98 -11.59
C GLU A 213 -23.89 -28.46 -11.63
N TYR A 214 -25.04 -27.80 -11.78
CA TYR A 214 -25.15 -26.37 -11.54
C TYR A 214 -25.32 -26.13 -10.04
N VAL A 215 -24.29 -25.56 -9.42
CA VAL A 215 -24.34 -25.09 -8.04
C VAL A 215 -24.75 -23.63 -8.06
N GLU A 216 -25.88 -23.32 -7.42
CA GLU A 216 -26.37 -21.95 -7.29
C GLU A 216 -25.39 -21.07 -6.51
N GLU A 217 -25.42 -19.77 -6.80
CA GLU A 217 -24.73 -18.79 -5.95
C GLU A 217 -25.27 -18.87 -4.52
N GLY A 218 -24.38 -18.76 -3.55
CA GLY A 218 -24.74 -18.75 -2.14
C GLY A 218 -23.51 -18.66 -1.25
N GLU A 219 -23.76 -18.31 0.01
CA GLU A 219 -22.72 -18.16 1.01
C GLU A 219 -22.02 -19.49 1.30
N ASN A 220 -20.73 -19.39 1.63
CA ASN A 220 -19.89 -20.52 1.98
C ASN A 220 -19.85 -20.66 3.51
N ASP A 221 -20.14 -21.86 3.99
CA ASP A 221 -19.85 -22.31 5.35
C ASP A 221 -18.39 -22.78 5.44
N ALA A 222 -17.60 -22.09 6.26
CA ALA A 222 -16.17 -22.38 6.43
C ALA A 222 -15.90 -23.76 7.02
N ALA A 223 -16.76 -24.27 7.92
CA ALA A 223 -16.58 -25.58 8.51
C ALA A 223 -16.76 -26.70 7.47
N VAL A 224 -17.74 -26.54 6.57
CA VAL A 224 -17.98 -27.49 5.47
C VAL A 224 -16.85 -27.44 4.43
N ILE A 225 -16.30 -26.26 4.16
CA ILE A 225 -15.12 -26.13 3.30
C ILE A 225 -13.90 -26.80 3.96
N GLU A 226 -13.67 -26.54 5.24
CA GLU A 226 -12.57 -27.16 5.98
C GLU A 226 -12.68 -28.68 6.02
N GLU A 227 -13.88 -29.24 6.20
CA GLU A 227 -14.15 -30.67 6.05
C GLU A 227 -13.75 -31.18 4.65
N SER A 228 -14.12 -30.43 3.61
CA SER A 228 -13.76 -30.75 2.21
C SER A 228 -12.26 -30.74 1.99
N LEU A 229 -11.57 -29.72 2.48
CA LEU A 229 -10.11 -29.57 2.39
C LEU A 229 -9.37 -30.66 3.18
N ASN A 230 -9.86 -30.98 4.38
CA ASN A 230 -9.33 -32.07 5.20
C ASN A 230 -9.46 -33.41 4.48
N PHE A 231 -10.63 -33.69 3.89
CA PHE A 231 -10.82 -34.89 3.08
C PHE A 231 -9.86 -34.92 1.88
N PHE A 232 -9.76 -33.84 1.10
CA PHE A 232 -8.86 -33.81 -0.06
C PHE A 232 -7.41 -34.08 0.35
N ARG A 233 -6.94 -33.43 1.41
CA ARG A 233 -5.62 -33.65 1.99
C ARG A 233 -5.42 -35.13 2.38
N ASP A 234 -6.33 -35.67 3.19
CA ASP A 234 -6.19 -37.01 3.74
C ASP A 234 -6.43 -38.11 2.68
N ALA A 235 -7.13 -37.79 1.59
CA ALA A 235 -7.30 -38.67 0.42
C ALA A 235 -6.12 -38.58 -0.59
N GLY A 236 -5.10 -37.76 -0.32
CA GLY A 236 -3.88 -37.69 -1.14
C GLY A 236 -3.85 -36.62 -2.23
N PHE A 237 -4.81 -35.69 -2.22
CA PHE A 237 -4.81 -34.54 -3.11
C PHE A 237 -3.93 -33.40 -2.55
N SER A 238 -3.23 -32.71 -3.45
CA SER A 238 -2.60 -31.42 -3.17
C SER A 238 -3.42 -30.27 -3.75
N HIS A 239 -3.37 -29.10 -3.13
CA HIS A 239 -4.00 -27.89 -3.62
C HIS A 239 -3.06 -27.09 -4.53
N THR A 240 -3.63 -26.44 -5.55
CA THR A 240 -2.92 -25.36 -6.22
C THR A 240 -2.72 -24.20 -5.24
N ARG A 241 -1.66 -23.39 -5.42
CA ARG A 241 -1.41 -22.20 -4.58
C ARG A 241 -2.52 -21.12 -4.67
N ILE A 242 -3.56 -21.37 -5.47
CA ILE A 242 -4.53 -20.39 -5.95
C ILE A 242 -5.94 -21.02 -5.92
N SER A 243 -6.32 -21.76 -4.87
CA SER A 243 -7.73 -22.10 -4.68
C SER A 243 -8.50 -20.81 -4.36
N LEU A 244 -9.15 -20.24 -5.37
CA LEU A 244 -9.82 -18.95 -5.24
C LEU A 244 -11.17 -19.14 -4.54
N ALA A 245 -11.52 -18.26 -3.60
CA ALA A 245 -12.83 -18.28 -2.96
C ALA A 245 -14.01 -18.28 -3.97
N ARG A 246 -13.82 -17.67 -5.15
CA ARG A 246 -14.80 -17.68 -6.25
C ARG A 246 -15.07 -19.07 -6.83
N ASN A 247 -14.16 -20.01 -6.61
CA ASN A 247 -14.29 -21.41 -7.01
C ASN A 247 -15.04 -22.24 -5.95
N TRP A 248 -15.56 -21.61 -4.89
CA TRP A 248 -16.45 -22.24 -3.91
C TRP A 248 -17.82 -21.56 -3.93
N LYS A 249 -18.88 -22.35 -4.12
CA LYS A 249 -20.27 -21.87 -4.08
C LYS A 249 -21.09 -22.79 -3.20
N LYS A 250 -21.83 -22.23 -2.23
CA LYS A 250 -22.57 -23.02 -1.23
C LYS A 250 -21.70 -24.14 -0.61
N SER A 251 -20.46 -23.80 -0.29
CA SER A 251 -19.41 -24.70 0.24
C SER A 251 -18.98 -25.84 -0.68
N VAL A 252 -19.29 -25.78 -1.98
CA VAL A 252 -18.87 -26.80 -2.96
C VAL A 252 -17.80 -26.24 -3.89
N LEU A 253 -16.68 -26.95 -4.02
CA LEU A 253 -15.64 -26.61 -5.00
C LEU A 253 -16.18 -26.83 -6.42
N ILE A 254 -16.23 -25.76 -7.21
CA ILE A 254 -16.74 -25.78 -8.58
C ILE A 254 -15.66 -25.92 -9.65
N ASP A 255 -14.40 -25.59 -9.34
CA ASP A 255 -13.28 -25.72 -10.28
C ASP A 255 -12.35 -26.85 -9.83
N MET A 256 -12.44 -27.99 -10.50
CA MET A 256 -11.70 -29.20 -10.12
C MET A 256 -10.21 -29.13 -10.46
N SER A 257 -9.78 -28.14 -11.25
CA SER A 257 -8.35 -27.87 -11.50
C SER A 257 -7.59 -27.36 -10.25
N ASP A 258 -8.32 -26.90 -9.22
CA ASP A 258 -7.75 -26.38 -7.96
C ASP A 258 -7.14 -27.48 -7.07
N ILE A 259 -7.43 -28.74 -7.34
CA ILE A 259 -6.85 -29.90 -6.66
C ILE A 259 -6.09 -30.77 -7.65
N ILE A 260 -5.11 -31.50 -7.15
CA ILE A 260 -4.23 -32.37 -7.93
C ILE A 260 -4.11 -33.69 -7.18
N PHE A 261 -4.57 -34.78 -7.78
CA PHE A 261 -4.37 -36.13 -7.23
C PHE A 261 -2.89 -36.52 -7.25
N SER A 262 -2.47 -37.48 -6.43
CA SER A 262 -1.06 -37.86 -6.24
C SER A 262 -0.33 -38.29 -7.52
N GLY A 263 -1.03 -38.87 -8.51
CA GLY A 263 -0.46 -39.19 -9.83
C GLY A 263 -0.45 -38.03 -10.84
N GLY A 264 -0.99 -36.87 -10.48
CA GLY A 264 -1.19 -35.74 -11.39
C GLY A 264 0.05 -34.86 -11.57
N PHE A 265 0.25 -34.34 -12.78
CA PHE A 265 1.33 -33.39 -13.07
C PHE A 265 1.23 -32.15 -12.17
N GLY A 266 2.32 -31.81 -11.48
CA GLY A 266 2.40 -30.60 -10.66
C GLY A 266 1.93 -30.76 -9.21
N TRP A 267 1.69 -31.99 -8.74
CA TRP A 267 1.50 -32.29 -7.32
C TRP A 267 2.72 -31.82 -6.50
N LYS A 268 2.50 -31.19 -5.33
CA LYS A 268 3.59 -30.64 -4.49
C LYS A 268 3.37 -30.85 -2.99
N ARG A 269 4.48 -31.08 -2.28
CA ARG A 269 4.56 -31.22 -0.80
C ARG A 269 4.06 -30.00 -0.02
N CYS A 270 4.32 -28.78 -0.50
CA CYS A 270 4.03 -27.53 0.24
C CYS A 270 2.53 -27.18 0.36
N ALA A 271 1.63 -27.99 -0.18
CA ALA A 271 0.18 -27.76 -0.10
C ALA A 271 -0.50 -28.47 1.09
N TYR A 272 0.25 -29.24 1.89
CA TYR A 272 -0.28 -30.01 3.03
C TYR A 272 -0.20 -29.25 4.38
N LEU A 273 0.68 -28.25 4.49
CA LEU A 273 1.01 -27.58 5.77
C LEU A 273 0.07 -26.42 6.15
N SER A 274 -0.91 -26.08 5.33
CA SER A 274 -1.78 -24.90 5.54
C SER A 274 -3.18 -25.21 6.08
N VAL A 275 -3.41 -26.40 6.66
CA VAL A 275 -4.74 -26.77 7.21
C VAL A 275 -4.85 -26.54 8.72
N ASN A 276 -3.96 -25.72 9.31
CA ASN A 276 -4.07 -25.22 10.69
C ASN A 276 -4.68 -23.81 10.78
N PHE A 277 -5.54 -23.45 9.82
CA PHE A 277 -6.54 -22.40 9.95
C PHE A 277 -7.83 -23.07 9.48
N ILE A 278 -8.80 -23.36 10.35
CA ILE A 278 -9.85 -22.39 10.70
C ILE A 278 -10.52 -22.79 12.03
N PRO A 279 -10.87 -21.82 12.90
CA PRO A 279 -12.28 -21.68 13.26
C PRO A 279 -12.76 -20.22 13.23
N GLY A 280 -13.82 -19.98 12.44
CA GLY A 280 -14.59 -18.73 12.40
C GLY A 280 -14.70 -18.14 10.99
N LEU A 281 -15.85 -18.36 10.33
CA LEU A 281 -16.22 -17.81 9.03
C LEU A 281 -15.84 -16.33 8.86
N ASP A 282 -14.91 -16.04 7.95
CA ASP A 282 -14.77 -14.74 7.32
C ASP A 282 -14.02 -14.88 5.97
N ILE A 283 -14.57 -15.65 5.01
CA ILE A 283 -14.12 -15.62 3.60
C ILE A 283 -14.77 -14.39 2.93
N LEU A 284 -14.43 -13.21 3.43
CA LEU A 284 -14.57 -11.93 2.73
C LEU A 284 -13.27 -11.70 1.98
N SER A 285 -13.26 -11.86 0.64
CA SER A 285 -12.11 -11.48 -0.18
C SER A 285 -10.87 -12.35 0.14
N ILE A 286 -9.87 -12.42 -0.73
CA ILE A 286 -8.53 -12.30 -0.15
C ILE A 286 -8.57 -10.87 0.38
N LYS A 287 -8.94 -10.65 1.65
CA LYS A 287 -8.46 -9.44 2.31
C LYS A 287 -6.96 -9.69 2.33
N MET A 288 -6.27 -9.27 1.26
CA MET A 288 -4.84 -9.07 1.38
C MET A 288 -4.71 -8.24 2.65
N PRO A 289 -3.91 -8.70 3.62
CA PRO A 289 -3.92 -8.09 4.93
C PRO A 289 -3.72 -6.59 4.73
N THR A 290 -4.46 -5.82 5.49
CA THR A 290 -4.26 -4.39 5.52
C THR A 290 -2.81 -4.10 5.89
N LEU A 291 -2.28 -2.95 5.49
CA LEU A 291 -0.93 -2.57 5.90
C LEU A 291 -0.79 -2.62 7.42
N LEU A 292 -1.84 -2.22 8.14
CA LEU A 292 -1.88 -2.28 9.60
C LEU A 292 -1.69 -3.70 10.14
N GLU A 293 -2.36 -4.69 9.56
CA GLU A 293 -2.25 -6.09 9.99
C GLU A 293 -0.81 -6.59 9.81
N VAL A 294 -0.21 -6.40 8.63
CA VAL A 294 1.15 -6.87 8.34
C VAL A 294 2.23 -6.15 9.14
N LEU A 295 2.08 -4.84 9.33
CA LEU A 295 3.00 -4.05 10.14
C LEU A 295 2.88 -4.42 11.63
N ALA A 296 1.71 -4.87 12.08
CA ALA A 296 1.48 -5.34 13.44
C ALA A 296 1.94 -6.80 13.69
N GLU A 297 2.20 -7.58 12.64
CA GLU A 297 2.65 -8.97 12.76
C GLU A 297 4.01 -9.09 13.44
N LYS A 298 4.21 -10.25 14.09
CA LYS A 298 5.47 -10.65 14.70
C LYS A 298 6.63 -10.50 13.72
N SER A 299 7.72 -9.85 14.16
CA SER A 299 8.96 -9.76 13.38
C SER A 299 9.94 -10.88 13.75
N VAL A 300 10.76 -11.29 12.78
CA VAL A 300 11.95 -12.13 13.00
C VAL A 300 12.97 -11.44 13.89
N ALA A 301 13.05 -10.10 13.85
CA ALA A 301 14.01 -9.32 14.66
C ALA A 301 13.88 -9.58 16.16
N LYS A 302 12.70 -9.98 16.65
CA LYS A 302 12.49 -10.34 18.05
C LYS A 302 13.31 -11.56 18.51
N ASP A 303 13.71 -12.40 17.55
CA ASP A 303 14.41 -13.66 17.77
C ASP A 303 15.92 -13.51 17.49
N PHE A 304 16.40 -12.28 17.24
CA PHE A 304 17.83 -12.01 17.14
C PHE A 304 18.53 -12.33 18.46
N ASN A 305 19.72 -12.91 18.33
CA ASN A 305 20.50 -13.41 19.43
C ASN A 305 21.84 -12.69 19.48
N SER A 306 22.01 -11.88 20.53
CA SER A 306 23.20 -11.09 20.84
C SER A 306 24.09 -11.70 21.93
N THR A 307 23.91 -12.97 22.29
CA THR A 307 24.72 -13.65 23.34
C THR A 307 26.21 -13.61 23.03
N ASP A 308 26.60 -13.70 21.75
CA ASP A 308 27.99 -13.65 21.30
C ASP A 308 28.39 -12.26 20.75
N SER A 309 27.55 -11.23 20.95
CA SER A 309 27.81 -9.88 20.46
C SER A 309 29.06 -9.27 21.09
N ILE A 310 29.75 -8.46 20.30
CA ILE A 310 30.97 -7.80 20.77
C ILE A 310 30.59 -6.70 21.76
N THR A 311 31.34 -6.64 22.86
CA THR A 311 31.27 -5.56 23.85
C THR A 311 32.37 -4.54 23.59
N GLY A 312 32.13 -3.28 23.93
CA GLY A 312 33.13 -2.21 23.80
C GLY A 312 32.50 -0.85 23.55
N PRO A 313 33.31 0.22 23.44
CA PRO A 313 32.79 1.56 23.25
C PRO A 313 32.13 1.74 21.88
N ASN A 314 31.18 2.68 21.83
CA ASN A 314 30.62 3.22 20.60
C ASN A 314 31.64 4.15 19.92
N THR A 315 31.52 4.23 18.60
CA THR A 315 32.33 5.12 17.78
C THR A 315 31.96 6.57 18.06
N ASP A 316 32.96 7.42 18.24
CA ASP A 316 32.77 8.84 18.44
C ASP A 316 32.62 9.57 17.10
N CYS A 317 31.63 10.46 17.00
CA CYS A 317 31.39 11.26 15.82
C CYS A 317 32.08 12.62 15.99
N LYS A 318 32.91 13.04 15.03
CA LYS A 318 33.52 14.37 15.07
C LYS A 318 32.49 15.42 14.70
N THR A 319 31.85 16.01 15.69
CA THR A 319 30.78 16.99 15.54
C THR A 319 30.83 18.02 16.68
N ASP A 320 30.33 19.23 16.42
CA ASP A 320 30.13 20.26 17.43
C ASP A 320 28.74 20.13 18.10
N ILE A 321 27.87 19.26 17.56
CA ILE A 321 26.57 18.95 18.14
C ILE A 321 26.75 18.19 19.45
N SER A 322 26.05 18.65 20.48
CA SER A 322 26.08 18.05 21.81
C SER A 322 24.66 17.89 22.33
N VAL A 323 24.22 16.64 22.50
CA VAL A 323 22.94 16.28 23.11
C VAL A 323 23.19 15.79 24.53
N ASP A 324 22.62 16.49 25.51
CA ASP A 324 22.82 16.18 26.92
C ASP A 324 21.63 15.46 27.57
N ASP A 325 20.47 15.48 26.92
CA ASP A 325 19.27 14.78 27.37
C ASP A 325 18.30 14.55 26.21
N TRP A 326 17.33 13.67 26.42
CA TRP A 326 16.17 13.48 25.56
C TRP A 326 14.92 13.25 26.41
N ARG A 327 13.74 13.48 25.83
CA ARG A 327 12.47 13.28 26.55
C ARG A 327 11.53 12.34 25.80
N PRO A 328 10.58 11.67 26.47
CA PRO A 328 9.59 10.85 25.78
C PRO A 328 8.81 11.65 24.74
N TRP A 329 8.62 11.06 23.56
CA TRP A 329 7.74 11.58 22.52
C TRP A 329 6.32 11.08 22.77
N GLU A 330 5.60 11.79 23.62
CA GLU A 330 4.29 11.37 24.15
C GLU A 330 3.23 11.16 23.05
N ASP A 331 3.25 11.97 21.99
CA ASP A 331 2.24 11.88 20.92
C ASP A 331 2.51 10.77 19.90
N PHE A 332 3.70 10.16 19.90
CA PHE A 332 4.04 9.09 18.96
C PHE A 332 3.49 7.75 19.44
N THR A 333 2.17 7.61 19.36
CA THR A 333 1.40 6.47 19.87
C THR A 333 0.72 5.68 18.76
N TYR A 334 0.34 4.44 19.06
CA TYR A 334 -0.46 3.63 18.13
C TYR A 334 -1.74 4.34 17.69
N ASP A 335 -2.48 4.92 18.65
CA ASP A 335 -3.78 5.53 18.38
C ASP A 335 -3.65 6.75 17.47
N ASN A 336 -2.67 7.63 17.74
CA ASN A 336 -2.42 8.79 16.89
C ASN A 336 -1.98 8.36 15.48
N ILE A 337 -1.01 7.44 15.36
CA ILE A 337 -0.54 6.95 14.05
C ILE A 337 -1.68 6.29 13.26
N LYS A 338 -2.48 5.44 13.91
CA LYS A 338 -3.62 4.79 13.28
C LYS A 338 -4.68 5.79 12.85
N HIS A 339 -4.94 6.83 13.66
CA HIS A 339 -5.91 7.87 13.33
C HIS A 339 -5.46 8.69 12.12
N ILE A 340 -4.26 9.25 12.19
CA ILE A 340 -3.67 10.15 11.18
C ILE A 340 -3.52 9.43 9.83
N LEU A 341 -3.01 8.19 9.83
CA LEU A 341 -2.69 7.42 8.62
C LEU A 341 -3.72 6.33 8.32
N LYS A 342 -4.95 6.46 8.86
CA LYS A 342 -6.02 5.44 8.76
C LYS A 342 -6.28 4.99 7.32
N LYS A 343 -6.33 5.96 6.40
CA LYS A 343 -6.67 5.72 4.99
C LYS A 343 -5.61 4.86 4.31
N GLU A 344 -4.34 5.15 4.56
CA GLU A 344 -3.19 4.44 4.05
C GLU A 344 -3.08 3.06 4.71
N LEU A 345 -3.18 3.00 6.03
CA LEU A 345 -3.08 1.77 6.82
C LEU A 345 -4.19 0.75 6.49
N SER A 346 -5.37 1.23 6.07
CA SER A 346 -6.48 0.39 5.61
C SER A 346 -6.29 -0.19 4.20
N ARG A 347 -5.26 0.24 3.46
CA ARG A 347 -4.97 -0.31 2.13
C ARG A 347 -4.44 -1.72 2.22
N ARG A 348 -4.53 -2.42 1.09
CA ARG A 348 -4.09 -3.80 0.93
C ARG A 348 -2.58 -3.89 0.78
N TYR A 349 -1.93 -4.73 1.58
CA TYR A 349 -0.52 -5.09 1.43
C TYR A 349 -0.31 -5.93 0.17
N LYS A 350 0.73 -5.60 -0.61
CA LYS A 350 1.10 -6.26 -1.87
C LYS A 350 2.58 -6.69 -1.86
N GLY A 351 3.02 -7.29 -0.76
CA GLY A 351 4.36 -7.87 -0.63
C GLY A 351 4.31 -9.31 -0.18
N GLU A 352 5.50 -9.92 -0.06
CA GLU A 352 5.68 -11.24 0.54
C GLU A 352 5.73 -11.13 2.07
N SER A 353 5.59 -12.26 2.76
CA SER A 353 5.82 -12.36 4.21
C SER A 353 7.31 -12.31 4.55
N GLU A 354 7.67 -12.09 5.83
CA GLU A 354 9.07 -12.18 6.26
C GLU A 354 9.62 -13.58 5.92
N PRO A 355 10.83 -13.68 5.34
CA PRO A 355 11.46 -14.97 5.08
C PRO A 355 11.66 -15.76 6.37
N GLN A 356 11.55 -17.09 6.29
CA GLN A 356 11.87 -17.95 7.44
C GLN A 356 13.39 -17.87 7.74
N PRO A 357 13.78 -17.50 8.98
CA PRO A 357 15.19 -17.42 9.34
C PRO A 357 15.80 -18.80 9.56
N LEU A 358 17.08 -18.96 9.20
CA LEU A 358 17.91 -20.08 9.67
C LEU A 358 18.60 -19.70 10.99
N PRO A 359 19.06 -20.68 11.79
CA PRO A 359 19.70 -20.40 13.09
C PRO A 359 20.89 -19.43 13.02
N LEU A 360 21.68 -19.45 11.95
CA LEU A 360 22.80 -18.53 11.77
C LEU A 360 22.38 -17.13 11.32
N ASP A 361 21.21 -16.97 10.69
CA ASP A 361 20.69 -15.65 10.31
C ASP A 361 20.27 -14.83 11.54
N LEU A 362 20.02 -15.48 12.68
CA LEU A 362 19.60 -14.84 13.94
C LEU A 362 20.78 -14.38 14.81
N ARG A 363 22.02 -14.77 14.50
CA ARG A 363 23.18 -14.43 15.31
C ARG A 363 23.71 -13.04 14.92
N VAL A 364 23.57 -12.08 15.82
CA VAL A 364 24.10 -10.73 15.65
C VAL A 364 25.39 -10.57 16.45
N LEU A 365 26.49 -10.24 15.77
CA LEU A 365 27.81 -10.09 16.39
C LEU A 365 28.27 -8.63 16.45
N LYS A 366 27.94 -7.86 15.43
CA LYS A 366 28.35 -6.47 15.20
C LYS A 366 27.21 -5.68 14.57
N GLU A 367 27.39 -4.37 14.48
CA GLU A 367 26.47 -3.43 13.82
C GLU A 367 26.18 -3.87 12.37
N ASP A 368 27.20 -4.19 11.56
CA ASP A 368 27.01 -4.66 10.17
C ASP A 368 26.10 -5.89 10.04
N ALA A 369 26.29 -6.89 10.93
CA ALA A 369 25.50 -8.12 10.92
C ALA A 369 24.03 -7.85 11.32
N THR A 370 23.83 -6.93 12.27
CA THR A 370 22.50 -6.46 12.67
C THR A 370 21.83 -5.73 11.51
N GLN A 371 22.57 -4.87 10.83
CA GLN A 371 22.09 -4.13 9.67
C GLN A 371 21.66 -5.06 8.53
N ASP A 372 22.47 -6.08 8.22
CA ASP A 372 22.16 -7.09 7.20
C ASP A 372 20.92 -7.91 7.57
N ALA A 373 20.81 -8.34 8.84
CA ALA A 373 19.65 -9.10 9.32
C ALA A 373 18.36 -8.25 9.23
N LEU A 374 18.40 -6.99 9.66
CA LEU A 374 17.28 -6.06 9.53
C LEU A 374 16.89 -5.84 8.06
N GLY A 375 17.89 -5.68 7.18
CA GLY A 375 17.72 -5.52 5.74
C GLY A 375 17.11 -6.75 5.05
N ARG A 376 17.26 -7.94 5.65
CA ARG A 376 16.73 -9.20 5.13
C ARG A 376 15.33 -9.54 5.64
N PHE A 377 14.97 -9.11 6.86
CA PHE A 377 13.73 -9.55 7.51
C PHE A 377 12.67 -8.44 7.64
N PRO A 378 12.71 -7.51 8.62
CA PRO A 378 11.63 -6.54 8.80
C PRO A 378 11.58 -5.46 7.70
N ILE A 379 12.73 -4.99 7.21
CA ILE A 379 12.78 -3.84 6.30
C ILE A 379 12.10 -4.09 4.94
N PRO A 380 12.25 -5.27 4.29
CA PRO A 380 11.49 -5.59 3.09
C PRO A 380 9.98 -5.44 3.26
N ILE A 381 9.44 -5.85 4.42
CA ILE A 381 8.01 -5.72 4.73
C ILE A 381 7.59 -4.26 4.82
N VAL A 382 8.39 -3.44 5.50
CA VAL A 382 8.17 -1.99 5.61
C VAL A 382 8.20 -1.36 4.22
N ASN A 383 9.16 -1.71 3.37
CA ASN A 383 9.26 -1.20 1.99
C ASN A 383 8.07 -1.61 1.12
N TYR A 384 7.65 -2.88 1.17
CA TYR A 384 6.44 -3.31 0.47
C TYR A 384 5.20 -2.60 0.98
N ALA A 385 5.10 -2.32 2.28
CA ALA A 385 4.00 -1.57 2.86
C ALA A 385 4.01 -0.10 2.41
N LEU A 386 5.17 0.56 2.35
CA LEU A 386 5.32 1.92 1.80
C LEU A 386 4.85 1.97 0.34
N ASN A 387 5.34 1.06 -0.49
CA ASN A 387 4.93 0.96 -1.89
C ASN A 387 3.42 0.66 -2.04
N SER A 388 2.88 -0.26 -1.22
CA SER A 388 1.45 -0.62 -1.22
C SER A 388 0.55 0.54 -0.79
N SER A 389 1.08 1.47 0.03
CA SER A 389 0.39 2.70 0.42
C SER A 389 0.31 3.74 -0.72
N GLY A 390 0.94 3.47 -1.87
CA GLY A 390 1.09 4.41 -2.98
C GLY A 390 2.22 5.41 -2.78
N GLY A 391 3.11 5.14 -1.83
CA GLY A 391 4.32 5.91 -1.58
C GLY A 391 5.44 5.57 -2.57
N THR A 392 6.45 6.43 -2.61
CA THR A 392 7.71 6.21 -3.34
C THR A 392 8.91 6.11 -2.40
N GLU A 393 8.64 6.13 -1.09
CA GLU A 393 9.60 5.96 -0.02
C GLU A 393 10.19 4.56 -0.02
N HIS A 394 11.49 4.48 0.26
CA HIS A 394 12.17 3.20 0.35
C HIS A 394 13.31 3.27 1.37
N PHE A 395 13.34 2.39 2.35
CA PHE A 395 14.48 2.19 3.26
C PHE A 395 15.65 1.52 2.52
N GLY A 396 16.86 1.96 2.79
CA GLY A 396 18.07 1.34 2.24
C GLY A 396 19.33 1.80 2.96
N ARG A 397 20.49 1.35 2.48
CA ARG A 397 21.80 1.78 2.97
C ARG A 397 21.92 3.31 2.82
N GLY A 398 22.46 4.00 3.82
CA GLY A 398 22.64 5.45 3.78
C GLY A 398 23.65 5.91 2.72
N SER A 399 24.59 5.04 2.35
CA SER A 399 25.57 5.26 1.27
C SER A 399 24.96 5.53 -0.12
N ARG A 400 23.64 5.36 -0.30
CA ARG A 400 22.96 5.70 -1.56
C ARG A 400 22.68 7.20 -1.72
N CYS A 401 22.72 7.96 -0.63
CA CYS A 401 22.52 9.39 -0.65
C CYS A 401 23.90 10.08 -0.68
N HIS A 402 24.07 11.08 -1.55
CA HIS A 402 25.25 11.94 -1.49
C HIS A 402 25.04 12.93 -0.34
N ALA A 403 25.42 12.54 0.88
CA ALA A 403 25.89 13.51 1.86
C ALA A 403 27.32 13.91 1.45
N ASP A 404 27.85 15.04 1.92
CA ASP A 404 29.17 15.60 1.58
C ASP A 404 30.39 14.71 1.94
N GLY A 405 30.19 13.40 2.10
CA GLY A 405 31.19 12.37 2.39
C GLY A 405 31.60 12.29 3.87
N ILE A 406 31.29 13.33 4.65
CA ILE A 406 31.73 13.46 6.04
C ILE A 406 30.82 12.68 7.00
N TYR A 407 29.49 12.83 6.85
CA TYR A 407 28.51 12.22 7.74
C TYR A 407 27.57 11.29 6.96
N VAL A 408 27.95 10.02 6.85
CA VAL A 408 27.16 9.00 6.15
C VAL A 408 26.40 8.17 7.18
N PRO A 409 25.06 8.21 7.21
CA PRO A 409 24.28 7.34 8.09
C PRO A 409 24.28 5.89 7.61
N ASP A 410 24.01 4.95 8.51
CA ASP A 410 23.85 3.54 8.15
C ASP A 410 22.62 3.32 7.26
N TRP A 411 21.53 4.03 7.58
CA TRP A 411 20.25 3.92 6.90
C TRP A 411 19.82 5.25 6.30
N SER A 412 19.04 5.15 5.23
CA SER A 412 18.32 6.27 4.65
C SER A 412 16.91 5.87 4.25
N VAL A 413 16.04 6.87 4.13
CA VAL A 413 14.79 6.80 3.35
C VAL A 413 14.83 7.84 2.26
N VAL A 414 14.63 7.43 1.02
CA VAL A 414 14.58 8.29 -0.16
C VAL A 414 13.19 8.22 -0.75
N SER A 415 12.76 9.29 -1.42
CA SER A 415 11.46 9.38 -2.06
C SER A 415 11.62 10.01 -3.45
N GLN A 416 11.00 9.43 -4.47
CA GLN A 416 11.01 10.00 -5.83
C GLN A 416 10.31 11.36 -5.89
N SER A 417 9.44 11.65 -4.93
CA SER A 417 8.76 12.94 -4.83
C SER A 417 9.69 14.08 -4.38
N HIS A 418 10.91 13.75 -3.94
CA HIS A 418 11.91 14.68 -3.41
C HIS A 418 13.30 14.42 -4.03
N ALA A 419 13.36 14.36 -5.36
CA ALA A 419 14.63 14.31 -6.08
C ALA A 419 15.36 15.66 -5.98
N GLY A 420 16.66 15.63 -5.67
CA GLY A 420 17.51 16.81 -5.67
C GLY A 420 17.73 17.38 -7.08
N VAL A 421 18.53 18.44 -7.17
CA VAL A 421 18.95 19.01 -8.45
C VAL A 421 19.84 18.00 -9.17
N ILE A 422 19.36 17.46 -10.30
CA ILE A 422 20.06 16.49 -11.17
C ILE A 422 20.44 15.17 -10.45
N GLY A 423 19.49 14.24 -10.35
CA GLY A 423 19.77 12.81 -10.11
C GLY A 423 20.16 12.39 -8.69
N GLU A 424 20.35 13.33 -7.77
CA GLU A 424 20.68 13.04 -6.37
C GLU A 424 19.46 12.65 -5.54
N MET A 425 19.59 11.58 -4.73
CA MET A 425 18.55 11.13 -3.81
C MET A 425 18.75 11.79 -2.43
N LEU A 426 17.77 12.58 -1.99
CA LEU A 426 17.77 13.19 -0.65
C LEU A 426 17.39 12.15 0.41
N ASN A 427 18.12 12.15 1.53
CA ASN A 427 17.78 11.33 2.69
C ASN A 427 16.74 12.06 3.56
N MET A 428 15.51 11.57 3.54
CA MET A 428 14.38 12.15 4.28
C MET A 428 14.31 11.67 5.73
N LEU A 429 14.88 10.50 6.03
CA LEU A 429 14.86 9.88 7.34
C LEU A 429 16.18 9.12 7.55
N PRO A 430 17.23 9.79 8.06
CA PRO A 430 18.47 9.12 8.41
C PRO A 430 18.27 8.18 9.61
N GLY A 431 19.05 7.11 9.64
CA GLY A 431 19.06 6.20 10.77
C GLY A 431 20.41 5.55 11.02
N ASP A 432 20.60 5.07 12.23
CA ASP A 432 21.85 4.49 12.70
C ASP A 432 21.63 3.09 13.30
N THR A 433 22.56 2.17 13.09
CA THR A 433 22.49 0.81 13.63
C THR A 433 23.36 0.71 14.87
N LYS A 434 22.81 0.15 15.95
CA LYS A 434 23.60 -0.27 17.11
C LYS A 434 23.32 -1.72 17.47
N ILE A 435 24.09 -2.24 18.41
CA ILE A 435 23.82 -3.52 19.07
C ILE A 435 23.53 -3.27 20.54
N SER A 436 22.57 -4.01 21.09
CA SER A 436 22.08 -3.89 22.46
C SER A 436 23.16 -4.14 23.50
N SER A 437 24.23 -4.87 23.16
CA SER A 437 25.42 -5.04 24.00
C SER A 437 26.25 -3.76 24.18
N LYS A 438 26.03 -2.75 23.36
CA LYS A 438 26.76 -1.46 23.38
C LYS A 438 25.88 -0.25 23.64
N TRP A 439 24.59 -0.31 23.32
CA TRP A 439 23.68 0.82 23.46
C TRP A 439 22.22 0.36 23.55
N TRP A 440 21.43 0.99 24.42
CA TRP A 440 19.98 0.79 24.56
C TRP A 440 19.31 2.08 25.05
N SER A 441 18.00 2.19 24.83
CA SER A 441 17.23 3.41 25.08
C SER A 441 17.08 3.82 26.55
N SER A 442 17.25 2.92 27.52
CA SER A 442 17.26 3.27 28.95
C SER A 442 18.67 3.44 29.53
N MET A 443 19.72 3.45 28.70
CA MET A 443 21.12 3.51 29.15
C MET A 443 21.43 4.74 30.02
N LEU A 444 20.75 5.86 29.76
CA LEU A 444 20.87 7.10 30.53
C LEU A 444 20.38 6.94 31.99
N GLU A 445 19.45 6.02 32.24
CA GLU A 445 18.83 5.80 33.55
C GLU A 445 19.64 4.84 34.46
N ASP A 446 20.58 4.08 33.89
CA ASP A 446 21.25 2.97 34.59
C ASP A 446 22.44 3.40 35.48
N ASP A 447 23.36 4.22 34.96
CA ASP A 447 24.55 4.73 35.68
C ASP A 447 25.13 5.95 34.92
N ASP A 448 25.53 7.02 35.63
CA ASP A 448 26.21 8.20 35.08
C ASP A 448 27.46 7.83 34.24
N ARG A 449 28.09 6.68 34.53
CA ARG A 449 29.24 6.17 33.76
C ARG A 449 28.90 5.76 32.33
N ASN A 450 27.63 5.49 32.02
CA ASN A 450 27.18 5.16 30.67
C ASN A 450 26.77 6.39 29.85
N PHE A 451 26.69 7.57 30.48
CA PHE A 451 26.32 8.81 29.80
C PHE A 451 27.18 9.08 28.56
N GLY A 452 28.50 8.88 28.66
CA GLY A 452 29.41 9.09 27.53
C GLY A 452 29.14 8.16 26.34
N GLU A 453 28.76 6.90 26.59
CA GLU A 453 28.45 5.94 25.52
C GLU A 453 27.06 6.16 24.92
N TRP A 454 26.09 6.56 25.75
CA TRP A 454 24.79 7.01 25.30
C TRP A 454 24.92 8.25 24.40
N LYS A 455 25.66 9.25 24.87
CA LYS A 455 25.85 10.55 24.23
C LYS A 455 26.47 10.42 22.83
N LYS A 456 27.50 9.59 22.66
CA LYS A 456 28.13 9.36 21.35
C LYS A 456 27.12 8.96 20.27
N VAL A 457 26.17 8.08 20.60
CA VAL A 457 25.16 7.61 19.65
C VAL A 457 24.17 8.72 19.33
N LEU A 458 23.77 9.51 20.34
CA LEU A 458 22.86 10.64 20.16
C LEU A 458 23.49 11.78 19.34
N ASP A 459 24.71 12.18 19.66
CA ASP A 459 25.46 13.21 18.90
C ASP A 459 25.63 12.78 17.44
N GLN A 460 25.90 11.48 17.21
CA GLN A 460 26.02 10.90 15.88
C GLN A 460 24.70 10.98 15.07
N ILE A 461 23.60 10.44 15.60
CA ILE A 461 22.32 10.44 14.86
C ILE A 461 21.76 11.86 14.65
N VAL A 462 21.90 12.75 15.64
CA VAL A 462 21.45 14.15 15.50
C VAL A 462 22.31 14.89 14.48
N THR A 463 23.61 14.58 14.38
CA THR A 463 24.46 15.10 13.30
C THR A 463 23.99 14.62 11.93
N TYR A 464 23.59 13.35 11.77
CA TYR A 464 22.99 12.88 10.52
C TYR A 464 21.68 13.61 10.19
N MET A 465 20.82 13.81 11.20
CA MET A 465 19.56 14.54 11.05
C MET A 465 19.78 16.00 10.64
N ALA A 466 20.69 16.70 11.31
CA ALA A 466 21.06 18.08 10.98
C ALA A 466 21.71 18.19 9.59
N SER A 467 22.64 17.29 9.25
CA SER A 467 23.28 17.25 7.93
C SER A 467 22.30 16.97 6.79
N CYS A 468 21.24 16.20 7.05
CA CYS A 468 20.19 15.91 6.07
C CYS A 468 19.04 16.93 6.09
N SER A 469 19.10 17.95 6.97
CA SER A 469 17.97 18.85 7.27
C SER A 469 16.67 18.08 7.54
N ALA A 470 16.77 16.99 8.30
CA ALA A 470 15.68 16.07 8.59
C ALA A 470 15.22 16.20 10.05
N ARG A 471 13.95 16.58 10.25
CA ARG A 471 13.31 16.64 11.57
C ARG A 471 13.21 15.30 12.30
N TYR A 472 13.08 14.20 11.55
CA TYR A 472 12.90 12.86 12.10
C TYR A 472 14.12 11.99 11.81
N GLY A 473 14.39 11.06 12.72
CA GLY A 473 15.45 10.07 12.60
C GLY A 473 15.11 8.81 13.38
N PHE A 474 15.97 7.82 13.32
CA PHE A 474 15.79 6.62 14.13
C PHE A 474 17.12 5.93 14.46
N ILE A 475 17.13 5.24 15.60
CA ILE A 475 18.17 4.27 15.94
C ILE A 475 17.53 2.89 15.88
N VAL A 476 18.22 1.90 15.35
CA VAL A 476 17.74 0.52 15.33
C VAL A 476 18.79 -0.41 15.92
N THR A 477 18.34 -1.30 16.80
CA THR A 477 19.18 -2.33 17.41
C THR A 477 18.62 -3.72 17.14
N ASP A 478 19.31 -4.75 17.61
CA ASP A 478 18.82 -6.12 17.62
C ASP A 478 17.63 -6.34 18.57
N THR A 479 17.33 -5.39 19.46
CA THR A 479 16.26 -5.51 20.46
C THR A 479 15.12 -4.51 20.29
N GLU A 480 15.38 -3.33 19.70
CA GLU A 480 14.40 -2.26 19.61
C GLU A 480 14.58 -1.33 18.39
N VAL A 481 13.53 -0.56 18.11
CA VAL A 481 13.55 0.63 17.25
C VAL A 481 13.33 1.84 18.14
N VAL A 482 14.16 2.87 18.00
CA VAL A 482 14.00 4.15 18.69
C VAL A 482 13.68 5.22 17.66
N ALA A 483 12.43 5.69 17.66
CA ALA A 483 11.97 6.80 16.83
C ALA A 483 12.41 8.13 17.45
N LEU A 484 12.92 9.06 16.65
CA LEU A 484 13.42 10.35 17.11
C LEU A 484 12.75 11.53 16.39
N ARG A 485 12.48 12.60 17.14
CA ARG A 485 12.12 13.93 16.64
C ARG A 485 13.04 14.96 17.29
N ILE A 486 13.74 15.76 16.49
CA ILE A 486 14.57 16.87 16.98
C ILE A 486 13.83 18.19 16.84
N PHE A 487 14.15 19.14 17.72
CA PHE A 487 13.72 20.53 17.66
C PHE A 487 14.89 21.43 18.05
N ARG A 488 14.86 22.68 17.58
CA ARG A 488 15.90 23.66 17.89
C ARG A 488 15.73 24.19 19.32
N GLN A 489 16.81 24.29 20.07
CA GLN A 489 16.81 24.98 21.36
C GLN A 489 17.13 26.46 21.21
N TYR A 490 16.53 27.28 22.07
CA TYR A 490 16.92 28.68 22.20
C TYR A 490 18.27 28.76 22.88
N VAL A 491 19.28 29.29 22.17
CA VAL A 491 20.53 29.68 22.81
C VAL A 491 20.19 30.82 23.77
N SER A 492 20.34 30.62 25.08
CA SER A 492 20.05 31.68 26.04
C SER A 492 20.91 32.91 25.71
N ALA A 493 20.29 34.10 25.66
CA ALA A 493 21.01 35.35 25.43
C ALA A 493 22.24 35.42 26.34
N GLY A 494 23.44 35.43 25.74
CA GLY A 494 24.69 35.29 26.47
C GLY A 494 24.83 36.31 27.61
N LEU A 495 25.64 35.94 28.61
CA LEU A 495 25.96 36.68 29.85
C LEU A 495 26.34 38.18 29.70
N ALA A 496 26.42 38.71 28.47
CA ALA A 496 26.60 40.11 28.15
C ALA A 496 25.35 40.98 28.40
N VAL A 497 24.13 40.43 28.40
CA VAL A 497 22.88 41.21 28.62
C VAL A 497 22.83 41.83 30.03
N TYR A 498 23.46 41.18 31.02
CA TYR A 498 23.48 41.64 32.41
C TYR A 498 24.68 42.53 32.75
N ARG A 499 25.54 42.90 31.79
CA ARG A 499 26.65 43.84 32.09
C ARG A 499 26.10 45.28 32.20
N PRO A 500 26.25 45.95 33.37
CA PRO A 500 25.78 47.32 33.52
C PRO A 500 26.56 48.26 32.59
N ARG A 501 25.84 48.98 31.72
CA ARG A 501 26.41 50.07 30.91
C ARG A 501 27.07 51.10 31.83
N ARG A 502 28.40 51.25 31.77
CA ARG A 502 29.08 52.41 32.37
C ARG A 502 28.58 53.68 31.70
N LYS A 503 27.83 54.51 32.44
CA LYS A 503 27.62 55.91 32.07
C LYS A 503 28.99 56.59 32.09
N ARG A 504 29.46 57.07 30.93
CA ARG A 504 30.54 58.05 30.87
C ARG A 504 30.01 59.34 30.26
N TRP A 505 30.16 60.40 31.04
CA TRP A 505 29.91 61.78 30.67
C TRP A 505 30.71 62.17 29.43
N SER A 506 30.06 62.97 28.60
CA SER A 506 30.62 63.70 27.48
C SER A 506 31.69 64.68 27.94
N ASP A 507 32.90 64.55 27.42
CA ASP A 507 33.71 65.72 27.09
C ASP A 507 34.63 65.42 25.90
N ALA A 508 34.71 66.41 25.01
CA ALA A 508 35.27 66.35 23.68
C ALA A 508 36.79 66.21 23.66
N THR A 509 37.35 65.37 22.77
CA THR A 509 38.42 65.75 21.83
C THR A 509 38.56 64.68 20.73
N VAL A 510 38.45 65.09 19.46
CA VAL A 510 38.69 64.25 18.28
C VAL A 510 40.19 64.06 18.06
N ARG A 511 40.66 62.81 17.98
CA ARG A 511 41.87 62.40 17.21
C ARG A 511 41.68 61.00 16.63
N LEU A 512 41.92 60.88 15.33
CA LEU A 512 41.81 59.67 14.51
C LEU A 512 42.81 58.58 14.93
N SER A 513 42.34 57.33 15.03
CA SER A 513 43.13 56.12 14.76
C SER A 513 42.19 54.94 14.48
N SER A 514 42.66 54.01 13.66
CA SER A 514 41.94 52.91 13.00
C SER A 514 41.45 51.81 13.95
N ASP A 515 40.13 51.68 14.09
CA ASP A 515 39.42 50.49 14.56
C ASP A 515 38.03 50.48 13.90
N PRO A 516 37.55 49.38 13.28
CA PRO A 516 36.16 49.30 12.87
C PRO A 516 35.28 49.29 14.13
N VAL A 517 34.47 50.34 14.25
CA VAL A 517 33.47 50.54 15.29
C VAL A 517 32.56 49.31 15.34
N SER A 518 32.59 48.60 16.47
CA SER A 518 31.57 47.60 16.80
C SER A 518 30.22 48.30 16.98
N THR A 519 29.43 48.36 15.92
CA THR A 519 27.97 48.49 16.02
C THR A 519 27.46 47.20 16.65
N ALA A 520 27.19 47.26 17.96
CA ALA A 520 26.40 46.25 18.62
C ALA A 520 24.98 46.27 18.03
N SER A 521 24.74 45.46 17.00
CA SER A 521 23.38 44.99 16.71
C SER A 521 23.08 43.91 17.75
N SER A 522 22.04 44.14 18.54
CA SER A 522 21.37 43.09 19.30
C SER A 522 20.33 42.43 18.40
N GLU A 523 20.78 41.94 17.24
CA GLU A 523 20.05 41.00 16.42
C GLU A 523 20.63 39.61 16.76
N GLU A 524 19.77 38.70 17.22
CA GLU A 524 20.16 37.31 17.43
C GLU A 524 20.65 36.75 16.09
N PHE A 525 21.96 36.50 15.99
CA PHE A 525 22.57 35.88 14.81
C PHE A 525 22.01 34.46 14.71
N GLN A 526 21.06 34.26 13.79
CA GLN A 526 20.47 32.95 13.56
C GLN A 526 21.31 32.25 12.48
N ASP A 527 22.16 31.32 12.89
CA ASP A 527 22.95 30.53 11.93
C ASP A 527 22.01 29.79 10.97
N ASN A 528 22.28 29.86 9.67
CA ASN A 528 21.47 29.18 8.64
C ASN A 528 21.92 27.73 8.39
N ILE A 529 22.97 27.27 9.08
CA ILE A 529 23.54 25.93 8.95
C ILE A 529 23.07 25.10 10.13
N ALA A 530 22.24 24.07 9.88
CA ALA A 530 21.66 23.23 10.94
C ALA A 530 22.73 22.55 11.83
N LEU A 531 23.92 22.26 11.29
CA LEU A 531 25.04 21.68 12.05
C LEU A 531 25.58 22.59 13.18
N LEU A 532 25.21 23.87 13.20
CA LEU A 532 25.65 24.85 14.20
C LEU A 532 24.58 25.11 15.28
N TRP A 533 23.48 24.36 15.29
CA TRP A 533 22.38 24.57 16.23
C TRP A 533 22.47 23.68 17.46
N ASP A 534 21.87 24.16 18.56
CA ASP A 534 21.57 23.35 19.72
C ASP A 534 20.23 22.62 19.53
N PHE A 535 20.17 21.35 19.95
CA PHE A 535 19.04 20.47 19.70
C PHE A 535 18.46 19.87 20.97
N GLY A 536 17.14 19.86 21.05
CA GLY A 536 16.39 18.98 21.95
C GLY A 536 15.92 17.75 21.19
N VAL A 537 15.88 16.61 21.88
CA VAL A 537 15.52 15.32 21.30
C VAL A 537 14.30 14.75 22.02
N GLU A 538 13.33 14.30 21.24
CA GLU A 538 12.21 13.49 21.72
C GLU A 538 12.30 12.09 21.15
N TYR A 539 12.02 11.07 21.97
CA TYR A 539 12.19 9.68 21.56
C TYR A 539 11.00 8.78 21.91
N LYS A 540 10.81 7.74 21.11
CA LYS A 540 9.96 6.59 21.47
C LYS A 540 10.72 5.30 21.20
N ALA A 541 10.99 4.53 22.25
CA ALA A 541 11.55 3.19 22.14
C ALA A 541 10.46 2.14 21.95
N ILE A 542 10.64 1.25 20.98
CA ILE A 542 9.71 0.17 20.63
C ILE A 542 10.49 -1.15 20.51
N PRO A 543 10.34 -2.08 21.48
CA PRO A 543 10.99 -3.38 21.42
C PRO A 543 10.45 -4.24 20.26
N TRP A 544 11.33 -5.01 19.62
CA TRP A 544 10.93 -5.97 18.57
C TRP A 544 10.04 -7.11 19.09
N SER A 545 10.10 -7.37 20.40
CA SER A 545 9.25 -8.35 21.09
C SER A 545 7.77 -7.95 21.12
N VAL A 546 7.45 -6.69 20.85
CA VAL A 546 6.08 -6.16 20.83
C VAL A 546 5.46 -6.36 19.45
N TYR A 547 4.34 -7.08 19.41
CA TYR A 547 3.56 -7.33 18.19
C TYR A 547 2.09 -7.55 18.53
N GLY A 548 1.24 -7.46 17.51
CA GLY A 548 -0.20 -7.69 17.61
C GLY A 548 -1.05 -6.43 17.40
N PRO A 549 -2.37 -6.62 17.24
CA PRO A 549 -3.30 -5.52 17.00
C PRO A 549 -3.36 -4.59 18.21
N GLY A 550 -3.53 -3.28 17.96
CA GLY A 550 -3.68 -2.29 19.03
C GLY A 550 -2.36 -1.75 19.59
N ILE A 551 -1.21 -2.19 19.08
CA ILE A 551 0.09 -1.84 19.64
C ILE A 551 1.02 -1.26 18.57
N LEU A 552 1.82 -0.27 18.95
CA LEU A 552 2.85 0.31 18.10
C LEU A 552 4.04 -0.64 18.02
N THR A 553 4.22 -1.30 16.87
CA THR A 553 5.32 -2.24 16.61
C THR A 553 6.50 -1.52 15.94
N GLY A 554 7.69 -2.13 15.97
CA GLY A 554 8.88 -1.56 15.30
C GLY A 554 8.66 -1.35 13.79
N LYS A 555 8.01 -2.30 13.10
CA LYS A 555 7.65 -2.17 11.69
C LYS A 555 6.66 -1.03 11.44
N LEU A 556 5.63 -0.90 12.27
CA LEU A 556 4.64 0.17 12.15
C LEU A 556 5.26 1.54 12.41
N ALA A 557 6.13 1.65 13.41
CA ALA A 557 6.86 2.88 13.73
C ALA A 557 7.76 3.32 12.58
N GLN A 558 8.57 2.42 12.01
CA GLN A 558 9.43 2.72 10.86
C GLN A 558 8.62 3.14 9.63
N TRP A 559 7.54 2.41 9.33
CA TRP A 559 6.63 2.78 8.24
C TRP A 559 6.03 4.16 8.45
N ALA A 560 5.53 4.46 9.65
CA ALA A 560 4.91 5.75 9.97
C ALA A 560 5.92 6.90 9.90
N LEU A 561 7.11 6.76 10.48
CA LEU A 561 8.19 7.76 10.39
C LEU A 561 8.54 8.09 8.94
N ALA A 562 8.66 7.09 8.07
CA ALA A 562 8.95 7.30 6.66
C ALA A 562 7.85 8.10 5.95
N ARG A 563 6.57 7.79 6.24
CA ARG A 563 5.41 8.55 5.74
C ARG A 563 5.43 10.00 6.23
N MET A 564 5.66 10.19 7.53
CA MET A 564 5.70 11.51 8.18
C MET A 564 6.83 12.38 7.60
N ALA A 565 8.04 11.82 7.47
CA ALA A 565 9.18 12.52 6.90
C ALA A 565 8.99 12.88 5.42
N SER A 566 8.23 12.07 4.67
CA SER A 566 8.07 12.25 3.22
C SER A 566 6.89 13.11 2.80
N TYR A 567 5.85 13.23 3.63
CA TYR A 567 4.64 13.98 3.27
C TYR A 567 4.24 15.05 4.29
N GLY A 568 4.67 14.92 5.54
CA GLY A 568 4.43 15.90 6.58
C GLY A 568 5.47 17.01 6.61
N ASP A 569 5.41 17.81 7.67
CA ASP A 569 6.35 18.90 7.91
C ASP A 569 7.71 18.36 8.35
N ARG A 570 8.73 18.70 7.56
CA ARG A 570 10.10 18.20 7.70
C ARG A 570 11.09 19.24 8.22
N ASP A 571 10.67 20.49 8.35
CA ASP A 571 11.52 21.60 8.79
C ASP A 571 11.86 21.45 10.27
N ILE A 572 13.09 21.83 10.62
CA ILE A 572 13.57 21.85 12.00
C ILE A 572 13.17 23.20 12.60
N GLU A 573 12.26 23.19 13.59
CA GLU A 573 11.70 24.39 14.23
C GLU A 573 11.94 24.33 15.75
N TYR A 574 11.65 25.43 16.47
CA TYR A 574 11.80 25.51 17.94
C TYR A 574 10.71 24.76 18.70
N SER A 575 9.54 24.65 18.09
CA SER A 575 8.33 24.03 18.61
C SER A 575 7.55 23.45 17.45
N TYR A 576 6.63 22.54 17.75
CA TYR A 576 5.81 21.92 16.72
C TYR A 576 4.35 21.82 17.17
N PRO A 577 3.40 21.97 16.23
CA PRO A 577 2.02 21.58 16.47
C PRO A 577 1.89 20.10 16.87
N ASP A 578 0.78 19.78 17.51
CA ASP A 578 0.43 18.39 17.83
C ASP A 578 0.30 17.57 16.54
N LEU A 579 0.55 16.25 16.60
CA LEU A 579 0.63 15.44 15.39
C LEU A 579 -0.66 15.41 14.57
N ASP A 580 -1.84 15.44 15.20
CA ASP A 580 -3.15 15.36 14.54
C ASP A 580 -3.80 16.75 14.36
N THR A 581 -3.03 17.69 13.81
CA THR A 581 -3.48 19.07 13.60
C THR A 581 -3.28 19.53 12.16
N TRP A 582 -3.96 20.63 11.82
CA TRP A 582 -3.99 21.20 10.49
C TRP A 582 -3.49 22.64 10.51
N ARG A 583 -2.96 23.10 9.38
CA ARG A 583 -2.59 24.50 9.16
C ARG A 583 -3.16 25.02 7.85
N THR A 584 -3.24 26.34 7.72
CA THR A 584 -3.61 26.97 6.44
C THR A 584 -2.46 26.83 5.44
N GLN A 585 -2.78 26.59 4.16
CA GLN A 585 -1.75 26.61 3.11
C GLN A 585 -1.27 28.05 2.86
N ASP A 586 0.03 28.21 2.56
CA ASP A 586 0.66 29.52 2.29
C ASP A 586 0.02 30.26 1.10
N THR A 587 -0.63 29.52 0.19
CA THR A 587 -1.37 30.07 -0.95
C THR A 587 -2.70 30.73 -0.56
N GLY A 588 -3.14 30.57 0.70
CA GLY A 588 -4.41 31.07 1.22
C GLY A 588 -5.64 30.22 0.86
N TYR A 589 -5.48 29.13 0.11
CA TYR A 589 -6.58 28.25 -0.31
C TYR A 589 -6.45 26.85 0.29
N GLY A 590 -7.36 26.53 1.20
CA GLY A 590 -7.44 25.23 1.86
C GLY A 590 -6.49 25.08 3.06
N ILE A 591 -6.51 23.87 3.62
CA ILE A 591 -5.72 23.47 4.78
C ILE A 591 -4.93 22.21 4.45
N VAL A 592 -3.84 22.00 5.19
CA VAL A 592 -2.97 20.83 5.08
C VAL A 592 -2.68 20.27 6.47
N HIS A 593 -2.66 18.95 6.58
CA HIS A 593 -2.39 18.25 7.83
C HIS A 593 -0.89 18.26 8.14
N ASN A 594 -0.50 18.59 9.38
CA ASN A 594 0.90 18.79 9.79
C ASN A 594 1.75 17.52 9.67
N THR A 595 1.18 16.36 10.01
CA THR A 595 1.89 15.07 9.98
C THR A 595 1.72 14.26 8.69
N SER A 596 0.50 14.18 8.11
CA SER A 596 0.24 13.32 6.94
C SER A 596 0.38 14.03 5.59
N GLY A 597 0.43 15.36 5.56
CA GLY A 597 0.40 16.16 4.33
C GLY A 597 -0.94 16.14 3.58
N ALA A 598 -1.98 15.51 4.14
CA ALA A 598 -3.31 15.47 3.54
C ALA A 598 -3.87 16.89 3.38
N LYS A 599 -4.54 17.17 2.25
CA LYS A 599 -5.09 18.50 1.94
C LYS A 599 -6.61 18.48 1.95
N LEU A 600 -7.23 19.54 2.49
CA LEU A 600 -8.67 19.78 2.43
C LEU A 600 -8.94 21.20 1.94
N GLU A 601 -10.05 21.41 1.23
CA GLU A 601 -10.44 22.74 0.76
C GLU A 601 -10.96 23.64 1.89
N LYS A 602 -11.59 23.04 2.92
CA LYS A 602 -12.15 23.75 4.08
C LYS A 602 -12.05 22.90 5.36
N PRO A 603 -11.97 23.54 6.53
CA PRO A 603 -12.04 22.84 7.82
C PRO A 603 -13.36 22.10 8.00
N THR A 604 -13.31 20.97 8.71
CA THR A 604 -14.49 20.22 9.14
C THR A 604 -14.67 20.37 10.66
N LYS A 605 -15.76 19.84 11.21
CA LYS A 605 -16.02 19.86 12.67
C LYS A 605 -14.92 19.17 13.51
N HIS A 606 -14.12 18.30 12.89
CA HIS A 606 -13.04 17.55 13.54
C HIS A 606 -11.65 18.07 13.17
N THR A 607 -11.56 19.28 12.62
CA THR A 607 -10.29 19.89 12.20
C THR A 607 -9.82 20.87 13.27
N GLU A 608 -8.80 20.48 14.04
CA GLU A 608 -8.07 21.40 14.90
C GLU A 608 -6.99 22.13 14.10
N ILE A 609 -7.01 23.47 14.15
CA ILE A 609 -6.06 24.31 13.43
C ILE A 609 -4.97 24.76 14.40
N GLN A 610 -3.74 24.32 14.15
CA GLN A 610 -2.53 24.80 14.81
C GLN A 610 -1.53 25.18 13.72
N GLN A 611 -1.23 26.48 13.64
CA GLN A 611 -0.29 27.03 12.67
C GLN A 611 1.14 26.65 13.07
N ARG A 612 2.06 26.71 12.10
CA ARG A 612 3.49 26.65 12.41
C ARG A 612 3.87 27.86 13.23
N ASP A 613 4.80 27.67 14.16
CA ASP A 613 5.43 28.77 14.88
C ASP A 613 6.41 29.46 13.93
N HIS A 614 5.89 30.23 12.98
CA HIS A 614 6.69 31.12 12.16
C HIS A 614 7.08 32.35 12.98
N PHE A 615 7.99 32.18 13.94
CA PHE A 615 8.76 33.32 14.41
C PHE A 615 9.68 33.75 13.26
N LEU A 616 9.32 34.89 12.64
CA LEU A 616 10.04 35.68 11.63
C LEU A 616 9.98 35.21 10.15
N HIS A 617 8.82 35.40 9.51
CA HIS A 617 8.78 35.92 8.13
C HIS A 617 7.94 37.19 7.97
N ALA A 618 7.43 37.75 9.06
CA ALA A 618 6.77 39.05 9.08
C ALA A 618 7.78 40.19 9.29
N ALA A 619 8.76 40.31 8.39
CA ALA A 619 9.55 41.52 8.21
C ALA A 619 9.93 41.61 6.72
N GLY A 620 9.09 42.31 5.94
CA GLY A 620 9.37 42.53 4.52
C GLY A 620 8.14 42.69 3.64
N GLY A 621 7.22 43.59 4.01
CA GLY A 621 6.35 44.17 2.99
C GLY A 621 7.16 45.16 2.15
N ALA A 622 7.47 44.81 0.89
CA ALA A 622 7.78 45.77 -0.18
C ALA A 622 7.78 45.09 -1.56
N GLY A 623 6.93 45.61 -2.45
CA GLY A 623 7.15 45.73 -3.91
C GLY A 623 7.66 44.52 -4.71
N ASN A 624 6.73 43.84 -5.38
CA ASN A 624 7.03 43.04 -6.55
C ASN A 624 7.01 43.97 -7.78
N ASP A 625 8.15 44.56 -8.15
CA ASP A 625 8.32 45.13 -9.48
C ASP A 625 8.82 44.04 -10.43
N LYS A 626 8.03 43.84 -11.48
CA LYS A 626 8.31 42.96 -12.60
C LYS A 626 9.26 43.68 -13.56
N GLU A 627 10.32 43.00 -13.97
CA GLU A 627 10.87 43.19 -15.31
C GLU A 627 10.93 41.85 -16.06
N ASP A 628 10.22 41.82 -17.18
CA ASP A 628 10.27 40.82 -18.24
C ASP A 628 11.63 40.89 -18.95
N LEU A 629 12.33 39.77 -19.14
CA LEU A 629 13.22 39.62 -20.31
C LEU A 629 13.22 38.19 -20.87
N SER A 630 13.02 38.17 -22.19
CA SER A 630 12.95 37.03 -23.10
C SER A 630 14.30 36.36 -23.40
N SER A 631 14.22 35.12 -23.83
CA SER A 631 15.28 34.26 -24.37
C SER A 631 16.12 34.88 -25.50
N ALA A 632 17.46 34.77 -25.43
CA ALA A 632 18.34 34.15 -26.44
C ALA A 632 19.84 34.26 -26.10
N ASP A 633 20.55 33.17 -26.40
CA ASP A 633 21.98 33.00 -26.72
C ASP A 633 23.13 33.13 -25.67
N ARG A 634 23.68 31.94 -25.37
CA ARG A 634 25.08 31.49 -25.57
C ARG A 634 26.26 32.26 -24.92
N ASP A 635 26.91 31.48 -24.05
CA ASP A 635 28.35 31.16 -24.00
C ASP A 635 29.27 31.93 -23.03
N ALA A 636 30.14 31.12 -22.41
CA ALA A 636 31.45 31.42 -21.83
C ALA A 636 31.60 32.37 -20.61
N SER A 637 31.78 31.71 -19.45
CA SER A 637 32.90 31.86 -18.50
C SER A 637 33.15 33.14 -17.67
N ARG A 638 33.40 32.88 -16.37
CA ARG A 638 34.42 33.47 -15.47
C ARG A 638 33.95 34.51 -14.44
N SER A 639 34.13 34.13 -13.16
CA SER A 639 34.08 34.92 -11.93
C SER A 639 34.91 36.21 -11.95
N GLU A 640 34.40 37.25 -11.28
CA GLU A 640 35.07 38.15 -10.29
C GLU A 640 34.11 39.36 -9.99
N VAL A 641 33.61 39.57 -8.75
CA VAL A 641 34.13 40.39 -7.62
C VAL A 641 33.59 41.86 -7.57
N TYR A 642 32.83 42.15 -6.48
CA TYR A 642 32.68 43.37 -5.64
C TYR A 642 31.94 44.68 -6.05
N GLU A 643 31.14 45.19 -5.06
CA GLU A 643 30.83 46.59 -4.63
C GLU A 643 30.12 47.59 -5.59
N SER A 644 29.31 48.60 -5.21
CA SER A 644 28.71 49.15 -3.96
C SER A 644 27.89 50.42 -4.34
N GLU A 645 26.82 50.74 -3.57
CA GLU A 645 26.27 52.10 -3.23
C GLU A 645 25.80 53.08 -4.36
N ALA A 646 24.85 54.03 -4.22
CA ALA A 646 23.74 54.41 -3.32
C ALA A 646 23.11 55.72 -3.91
N LEU A 647 22.03 56.24 -3.30
CA LEU A 647 21.44 57.61 -3.38
C LEU A 647 20.43 57.89 -4.50
N GLU A 648 19.34 58.67 -4.35
CA GLU A 648 18.45 59.16 -3.27
C GLU A 648 17.28 59.87 -4.02
N GLU A 649 16.04 59.86 -3.49
CA GLU A 649 14.88 60.63 -4.03
C GLU A 649 15.03 62.16 -3.80
N PRO A 650 14.16 63.05 -4.37
CA PRO A 650 12.91 63.42 -3.65
C PRO A 650 11.69 63.94 -4.48
N GLU A 651 10.50 63.67 -3.91
CA GLU A 651 9.27 64.50 -3.66
C GLU A 651 8.44 65.30 -4.73
N LEU A 652 7.16 64.89 -4.88
CA LEU A 652 5.82 65.58 -4.71
C LEU A 652 5.49 66.96 -5.39
N PRO A 653 4.24 67.54 -5.39
CA PRO A 653 2.84 67.05 -5.12
C PRO A 653 1.66 67.60 -6.03
N GLN A 654 0.48 66.96 -5.88
CA GLN A 654 -0.93 67.46 -5.77
C GLN A 654 -1.68 68.27 -6.87
N PHE A 655 -2.99 67.97 -7.08
CA PHE A 655 -4.14 68.84 -6.69
C PHE A 655 -5.55 68.19 -6.91
N SER A 656 -6.47 68.60 -6.01
CA SER A 656 -7.93 68.43 -5.77
C SER A 656 -8.92 68.50 -6.98
N ARG A 657 -10.26 68.23 -6.94
CA ARG A 657 -11.34 68.65 -5.99
C ARG A 657 -12.76 68.13 -6.43
N ALA A 658 -13.68 67.89 -5.46
CA ALA A 658 -15.15 68.21 -5.37
C ALA A 658 -16.18 67.74 -6.46
N ALA A 659 -17.51 67.54 -6.25
CA ALA A 659 -18.48 67.58 -5.11
C ALA A 659 -19.93 67.15 -5.57
N SER A 660 -20.76 66.64 -4.62
CA SER A 660 -22.24 66.85 -4.34
C SER A 660 -23.35 66.53 -5.40
N ALA A 661 -24.66 66.23 -5.16
CA ALA A 661 -25.67 66.09 -4.05
C ALA A 661 -26.92 65.30 -4.58
N GLY A 662 -27.72 64.54 -3.78
CA GLY A 662 -29.07 64.86 -3.15
C GLY A 662 -30.22 63.93 -3.66
N LEU A 663 -30.88 63.04 -2.87
CA LEU A 663 -32.15 63.11 -2.06
C LEU A 663 -33.45 63.46 -2.89
N GLU A 664 -34.67 62.86 -2.81
CA GLU A 664 -35.40 62.01 -1.83
C GLU A 664 -36.85 61.56 -2.32
N TYR A 665 -37.46 60.52 -1.66
CA TYR A 665 -38.90 60.09 -1.50
C TYR A 665 -39.76 59.53 -2.69
N THR A 666 -40.66 58.51 -2.62
CA THR A 666 -41.49 57.87 -1.56
C THR A 666 -42.04 56.46 -1.95
N ALA A 667 -42.26 55.60 -0.93
CA ALA A 667 -43.40 54.67 -0.66
C ALA A 667 -43.56 53.24 -1.29
N ALA A 668 -43.51 52.27 -0.35
CA ALA A 668 -44.40 51.13 -0.10
C ALA A 668 -44.18 49.74 -0.77
N LEU A 669 -43.92 48.75 0.11
CA LEU A 669 -43.77 47.28 -0.02
C LEU A 669 -45.11 46.55 -0.24
N PRO A 670 -45.15 45.28 -0.75
CA PRO A 670 -44.89 44.09 0.08
C PRO A 670 -44.12 42.91 -0.57
N ASP A 671 -43.37 42.23 0.30
CA ASP A 671 -42.90 40.83 0.31
C ASP A 671 -42.81 40.01 -1.00
N ALA A 672 -41.58 39.63 -1.37
CA ALA A 672 -41.10 38.24 -1.39
C ALA A 672 -39.68 38.12 -1.98
N GLN A 673 -38.88 37.24 -1.36
CA GLN A 673 -37.77 36.46 -1.95
C GLN A 673 -36.38 37.08 -2.18
N ALA A 674 -35.40 36.34 -1.67
CA ALA A 674 -33.97 36.27 -2.02
C ALA A 674 -33.09 37.48 -1.69
N ALA A 675 -32.48 37.45 -0.50
CA ALA A 675 -31.16 38.04 -0.31
C ALA A 675 -30.14 37.21 -1.13
N GLU A 676 -29.80 37.67 -2.34
CA GLU A 676 -28.66 37.16 -3.09
C GLU A 676 -27.38 37.59 -2.36
N ASP A 677 -26.63 36.62 -1.82
CA ASP A 677 -25.33 36.83 -1.21
C ASP A 677 -24.36 37.49 -2.20
N GLN A 678 -23.86 38.68 -1.86
CA GLN A 678 -22.81 39.40 -2.62
C GLN A 678 -21.51 38.58 -2.78
N ASN A 679 -21.35 37.48 -2.04
CA ASN A 679 -20.25 36.52 -2.16
C ASN A 679 -20.30 35.63 -3.41
N ALA A 680 -21.40 35.66 -4.19
CA ALA A 680 -21.51 34.91 -5.45
C ALA A 680 -20.97 35.68 -6.68
N TRP A 681 -20.57 36.94 -6.50
CA TRP A 681 -20.09 37.77 -7.60
C TRP A 681 -18.61 37.53 -7.87
N MET A 682 -18.26 37.36 -9.13
CA MET A 682 -16.89 37.20 -9.57
C MET A 682 -16.27 38.55 -9.88
N PRO A 683 -15.31 39.06 -9.09
CA PRO A 683 -14.67 40.32 -9.38
C PRO A 683 -13.84 40.22 -10.65
N VAL A 684 -14.09 41.11 -11.61
CA VAL A 684 -13.35 41.20 -12.87
C VAL A 684 -12.85 42.61 -13.10
N LYS A 685 -11.65 42.71 -13.69
CA LYS A 685 -11.14 43.97 -14.22
C LYS A 685 -11.68 44.14 -15.64
N VAL A 686 -12.40 45.23 -15.87
CA VAL A 686 -12.92 45.58 -17.20
C VAL A 686 -12.04 46.66 -17.81
N GLU A 687 -11.65 46.50 -19.07
CA GLU A 687 -10.89 47.46 -19.86
C GLU A 687 -11.69 47.88 -21.10
N LYS A 688 -11.80 49.19 -21.35
CA LYS A 688 -12.45 49.69 -22.55
C LYS A 688 -11.45 49.70 -23.72
N ARG A 689 -11.79 49.02 -24.81
CA ARG A 689 -11.03 49.05 -26.07
C ARG A 689 -11.98 49.45 -27.20
N GLY A 690 -11.88 50.70 -27.64
CA GLY A 690 -12.80 51.26 -28.63
C GLY A 690 -14.23 51.37 -28.07
N ARG A 691 -15.18 50.66 -28.72
CA ARG A 691 -16.60 50.62 -28.29
C ARG A 691 -16.93 49.43 -27.38
N GLU A 692 -15.98 48.55 -27.10
CA GLU A 692 -16.18 47.31 -26.36
C GLU A 692 -15.49 47.31 -24.99
N TYR A 693 -16.09 46.56 -24.05
CA TYR A 693 -15.63 46.38 -22.68
C TYR A 693 -15.10 44.95 -22.52
N CYS A 694 -13.79 44.82 -22.42
CA CYS A 694 -13.09 43.55 -22.32
C CYS A 694 -12.87 43.16 -20.86
N TYR A 695 -13.11 41.89 -20.52
CA TYR A 695 -12.82 41.32 -19.20
C TYR A 695 -12.34 39.88 -19.32
N ARG A 696 -11.81 39.30 -18.24
CA ARG A 696 -11.46 37.86 -18.19
C ARG A 696 -12.53 37.09 -17.43
N ASP A 697 -12.98 35.98 -18.01
CA ASP A 697 -13.95 35.09 -17.37
C ASP A 697 -13.29 34.20 -16.29
N TYR A 698 -14.10 33.38 -15.60
CA TYR A 698 -13.65 32.49 -14.52
C TYR A 698 -12.58 31.45 -14.94
N LYS A 699 -12.41 31.23 -16.25
CA LYS A 699 -11.37 30.35 -16.81
C LYS A 699 -10.16 31.13 -17.32
N GLY A 700 -10.11 32.45 -17.07
CA GLY A 700 -9.04 33.34 -17.51
C GLY A 700 -9.11 33.78 -18.98
N ASN A 701 -10.17 33.37 -19.72
CA ASN A 701 -10.31 33.72 -21.14
C ASN A 701 -10.80 35.15 -21.31
N ARG A 702 -10.26 35.86 -22.29
CA ARG A 702 -10.68 37.23 -22.60
C ARG A 702 -12.02 37.23 -23.33
N LYS A 703 -12.99 38.01 -22.83
CA LYS A 703 -14.33 38.22 -23.39
C LYS A 703 -14.56 39.72 -23.62
N SER A 704 -15.37 40.06 -24.62
CA SER A 704 -15.86 41.42 -24.84
C SER A 704 -17.37 41.52 -24.60
N SER A 705 -17.82 42.71 -24.21
CA SER A 705 -19.21 43.04 -23.91
C SER A 705 -19.50 44.48 -24.34
N ALA A 706 -20.77 44.82 -24.56
CA ALA A 706 -21.20 46.19 -24.76
C ALA A 706 -21.47 46.88 -23.41
N LYS A 707 -21.44 48.22 -23.38
CA LYS A 707 -21.74 48.97 -22.15
C LYS A 707 -23.14 48.65 -21.60
N SER A 708 -24.10 48.47 -22.50
CA SER A 708 -25.51 48.18 -22.17
C SER A 708 -25.70 46.86 -21.44
N ASP A 709 -24.72 45.96 -21.50
CA ASP A 709 -24.83 44.65 -20.88
C ASP A 709 -24.47 44.69 -19.38
N TRP A 710 -23.91 45.81 -18.91
CA TRP A 710 -23.53 46.03 -17.52
C TRP A 710 -24.60 46.82 -16.78
N GLU A 711 -25.17 46.18 -15.76
CA GLU A 711 -26.17 46.77 -14.86
C GLU A 711 -25.46 47.48 -13.71
N ALA A 712 -25.81 48.73 -13.43
CA ALA A 712 -25.29 49.45 -12.27
C ALA A 712 -25.91 48.88 -10.98
N VAL A 713 -25.08 48.54 -10.01
CA VAL A 713 -25.49 48.06 -8.68
C VAL A 713 -24.78 48.87 -7.60
N ASP A 714 -25.17 48.70 -6.34
CA ASP A 714 -24.49 49.38 -5.25
C ASP A 714 -23.00 48.96 -5.18
N GLY A 715 -22.10 49.93 -5.20
CA GLY A 715 -20.65 49.73 -5.22
C GLY A 715 -20.01 49.34 -6.56
N GLY A 716 -20.74 49.24 -7.68
CA GLY A 716 -20.13 48.94 -8.98
C GLY A 716 -21.10 48.60 -10.11
N TYR A 717 -20.67 47.70 -10.99
CA TYR A 717 -21.42 47.22 -12.15
C TYR A 717 -21.36 45.71 -12.23
N VAL A 718 -22.47 45.09 -12.62
CA VAL A 718 -22.61 43.64 -12.77
C VAL A 718 -22.95 43.29 -14.21
N PHE A 719 -22.28 42.26 -14.74
CA PHE A 719 -22.63 41.60 -16.00
C PHE A 719 -23.08 40.16 -15.72
N ARG A 720 -24.33 39.84 -16.03
CA ARG A 720 -24.92 38.52 -15.80
C ARG A 720 -24.66 37.60 -17.00
N GLY A 721 -23.63 36.76 -16.89
CA GLY A 721 -23.36 35.71 -17.87
C GLY A 721 -24.29 34.50 -17.69
N LYS A 722 -24.22 33.52 -18.61
CA LYS A 722 -25.09 32.31 -18.59
C LYS A 722 -24.98 31.43 -17.34
N ARG A 723 -23.86 31.49 -16.60
CA ARG A 723 -23.56 30.64 -15.44
C ARG A 723 -22.92 31.36 -14.25
N HIS A 724 -22.31 32.52 -14.49
CA HIS A 724 -21.59 33.30 -13.49
C HIS A 724 -21.98 34.77 -13.64
N VAL A 725 -21.97 35.46 -12.50
CA VAL A 725 -22.26 36.89 -12.40
C VAL A 725 -20.93 37.60 -12.16
N TYR A 726 -20.56 38.48 -13.08
CA TYR A 726 -19.28 39.19 -13.03
C TYR A 726 -19.48 40.59 -12.50
N PHE A 727 -18.62 41.03 -11.58
CA PHE A 727 -18.72 42.33 -10.92
C PHE A 727 -17.45 43.15 -11.14
N THR A 728 -17.58 44.44 -11.43
CA THR A 728 -16.48 45.39 -11.39
C THR A 728 -16.87 46.61 -10.57
N LYS A 729 -15.94 47.12 -9.76
CA LYS A 729 -16.16 48.35 -9.00
C LYS A 729 -16.31 49.59 -9.90
N LYS A 730 -15.73 49.57 -11.11
CA LYS A 730 -15.79 50.68 -12.08
C LYS A 730 -15.83 50.14 -13.52
N LEU A 731 -16.69 50.73 -14.34
CA LEU A 731 -16.75 50.47 -15.78
C LEU A 731 -16.08 51.66 -16.52
N PRO A 732 -14.92 51.48 -17.18
CA PRO A 732 -14.10 52.57 -17.71
C PRO A 732 -14.61 53.28 -18.98
#